data_AF-A0AAP9XX72-F1
#
_entry.id   AF-A0AAP9XX72-F1
#
_cell.length_a   1.000
_cell.length_b   1.000
_cell.length_c   1.000
_cell.angle_alpha   90.00
_cell.angle_beta   90.00
_cell.angle_gamma   90.00
#
_symmetry.space_group_name_H-M   'P 1'
#
loop_
_entity.id
_entity.type
_entity.pdbx_description
1 polymer ?
#
loop_
_entity_poly.entity_id
_entity_poly.type
_entity_poly.pdbx_seq_one_letter_code
_entity_poly.pdbx_strand_id
1 'polypeptide(L)'
;MKTREWAGHAGGGLRVLGKMVIVASMLAPLAAAAAGIVPDGGTQTSVSAGAGGRQIVNIAPAVAGVSQNTYSSFNVSTAGASLNNVGINARTIVNQVTGTDRSLIEGNIDVLGSTRANVILANPNGITVNGGSFTNTGHVVLSTGNVSFDDIAIAPGVIRRDVVLDTHTGTIVVGPNGLTSALISLDLIAKNLLIEGPVNNTFSSSTAGLRLLAGTSRVQLDTSISPTDNANDWLTRFTPSSTDTATSFAIDITAAGSLTSGRVQLIVNDRGPGVRSAGPLNASLGDFTLSSNGSVQFSETSLAAAGNAEFDVRDAFSMADTQLKARAGHVALTASGPLTLLGSGILANDDIKLAANGMLFGPSVAAAGSTIASASGGVVLKSGGDIASTGTLVQGQKAIAGDTDSRGAVTLTAAGSIVNQSLPSTQLGILFGVAGDVWLSAGGGVTNRNARILSNQNVSIAAGGDVLNVVDHTPGADDGAQIPYSSRGSSFLFLTHRTSGFTVDYGEIVDPAKLAYITAEAGNVTIRGANVVNTGGSIVSNDGAIDIAALGSLTTQAVFTGRAQLERSCFVFCHSRASSTVQALGGVIEAGTDITLKAGKQITNIGGMVYAIHNLRLDAPVTLAQAVLGYSTINRTSDLKAWFGNSWAAIYATDTGGIFDSELGQVALTGEGRIDGGAFNAPGGVTAAGGIVTLRAPRRDPVTIGAGNHLGLVSWFGL
;
A
#
# COMPACT_ATOMS: atom_id res chain seq x y z
N MET A 1 -52.15 -1.36 13.08
CA MET A 1 -53.34 -1.02 12.27
C MET A 1 -53.85 -2.28 11.57
N LYS A 2 -55.03 -2.76 12.02
CA LYS A 2 -56.06 -3.58 11.35
C LYS A 2 -55.74 -4.40 10.07
N THR A 3 -55.75 -5.73 10.24
CA THR A 3 -56.68 -6.73 9.64
C THR A 3 -57.22 -6.54 8.22
N ARG A 4 -57.21 -7.62 7.42
CA ARG A 4 -58.43 -8.17 6.79
C ARG A 4 -58.26 -9.60 6.24
N GLU A 5 -58.99 -10.52 6.88
CA GLU A 5 -59.45 -11.80 6.34
C GLU A 5 -60.49 -11.59 5.24
N TRP A 6 -60.59 -12.53 4.29
CA TRP A 6 -61.85 -12.89 3.60
C TRP A 6 -61.94 -14.41 3.44
N ALA A 7 -62.92 -15.01 4.14
CA ALA A 7 -63.60 -16.26 3.79
C ALA A 7 -64.55 -16.00 2.61
N GLY A 8 -65.09 -16.95 1.83
CA GLY A 8 -65.13 -18.40 1.81
C GLY A 8 -66.16 -18.85 0.75
N HIS A 9 -66.52 -20.14 0.77
CA HIS A 9 -67.78 -20.78 0.33
C HIS A 9 -67.66 -22.00 -0.60
N ALA A 10 -68.56 -22.93 -0.28
CA ALA A 10 -68.60 -24.35 -0.59
C ALA A 10 -69.48 -24.72 -1.80
N GLY A 11 -69.32 -25.97 -2.23
CA GLY A 11 -70.21 -26.74 -3.12
C GLY A 11 -69.36 -27.72 -3.93
N GLY A 12 -69.55 -29.04 -3.97
CA GLY A 12 -70.65 -29.92 -3.61
C GLY A 12 -70.83 -30.95 -4.73
N GLY A 13 -70.41 -32.20 -4.50
CA GLY A 13 -70.82 -33.40 -5.26
C GLY A 13 -69.99 -33.76 -6.51
N LEU A 14 -69.40 -34.96 -6.56
CA LEU A 14 -70.04 -36.22 -6.99
C LEU A 14 -68.98 -37.35 -6.99
N ARG A 15 -69.40 -38.55 -6.56
CA ARG A 15 -68.60 -39.77 -6.46
C ARG A 15 -68.28 -40.35 -7.84
N VAL A 16 -67.03 -40.75 -8.08
CA VAL A 16 -66.70 -41.88 -8.97
C VAL A 16 -65.60 -42.72 -8.31
N LEU A 17 -65.94 -43.97 -8.03
CA LEU A 17 -65.04 -45.03 -7.58
C LEU A 17 -64.07 -45.39 -8.71
N GLY A 18 -62.77 -45.22 -8.49
CA GLY A 18 -61.72 -45.74 -9.36
C GLY A 18 -60.65 -46.41 -8.50
N LYS A 19 -60.64 -47.74 -8.48
CA LYS A 19 -59.56 -48.54 -7.86
C LYS A 19 -58.25 -48.25 -8.60
N MET A 20 -57.29 -47.63 -7.93
CA MET A 20 -55.92 -47.53 -8.41
C MET A 20 -54.98 -48.10 -7.35
N VAL A 21 -54.38 -49.24 -7.67
CA VAL A 21 -53.36 -49.90 -6.87
C VAL A 21 -52.11 -49.02 -6.88
N ILE A 22 -51.73 -48.48 -5.72
CA ILE A 22 -50.46 -47.78 -5.53
C ILE A 22 -49.38 -48.85 -5.29
N VAL A 23 -48.57 -49.13 -6.30
CA VAL A 23 -47.27 -49.78 -6.12
C VAL A 23 -46.27 -48.69 -5.78
N ALA A 24 -45.93 -48.58 -4.49
CA ALA A 24 -44.86 -47.71 -4.03
C ALA A 24 -43.50 -48.33 -4.40
N SER A 25 -42.98 -47.99 -5.57
CA SER A 25 -41.59 -48.26 -5.92
C SER A 25 -40.69 -47.32 -5.13
N MET A 26 -40.10 -47.83 -4.05
CA MET A 26 -38.96 -47.22 -3.36
C MET A 26 -37.77 -47.16 -4.34
N LEU A 27 -37.58 -46.03 -5.01
CA LEU A 27 -36.27 -45.67 -5.54
C LEU A 27 -35.48 -45.03 -4.40
N ALA A 28 -34.68 -45.84 -3.71
CA ALA A 28 -33.59 -45.32 -2.91
C ALA A 28 -32.59 -44.63 -3.86
N PRO A 29 -32.07 -43.44 -3.53
CA PRO A 29 -30.97 -42.86 -4.29
C PRO A 29 -29.75 -43.76 -4.07
N LEU A 30 -29.33 -44.47 -5.11
CA LEU A 30 -27.99 -45.04 -5.19
C LEU A 30 -27.01 -43.88 -5.15
N ALA A 31 -26.49 -43.57 -3.96
CA ALA A 31 -25.24 -42.85 -3.85
C ALA A 31 -24.20 -43.68 -4.62
N ALA A 32 -23.75 -43.18 -5.77
CA ALA A 32 -22.63 -43.76 -6.48
C ALA A 32 -21.40 -43.61 -5.58
N ALA A 33 -21.09 -44.65 -4.80
CA ALA A 33 -19.84 -44.72 -4.07
C ALA A 33 -18.72 -44.75 -5.10
N ALA A 34 -17.81 -43.77 -5.02
CA ALA A 34 -16.57 -43.83 -5.79
C ALA A 34 -15.90 -45.18 -5.50
N ALA A 35 -15.50 -45.92 -6.54
CA ALA A 35 -14.73 -47.14 -6.35
C ALA A 35 -13.50 -46.81 -5.51
N GLY A 36 -13.13 -47.63 -4.53
CA GLY A 36 -11.94 -47.41 -3.70
C GLY A 36 -10.63 -47.48 -4.49
N ILE A 37 -9.56 -47.96 -3.87
CA ILE A 37 -8.32 -48.27 -4.58
C ILE A 37 -8.50 -49.58 -5.38
N VAL A 38 -8.35 -49.50 -6.70
CA VAL A 38 -8.51 -50.61 -7.65
C VAL A 38 -7.32 -50.63 -8.61
N PRO A 39 -6.41 -51.63 -8.51
CA PRO A 39 -5.33 -51.81 -9.48
C PRO A 39 -5.89 -52.02 -10.90
N ASP A 40 -5.18 -51.53 -11.92
CA ASP A 40 -5.55 -51.78 -13.33
C ASP A 40 -4.93 -53.06 -13.91
N GLY A 41 -4.03 -53.71 -13.17
CA GLY A 41 -3.28 -54.89 -13.61
C GLY A 41 -2.03 -54.58 -14.45
N GLY A 42 -1.69 -53.29 -14.63
CA GLY A 42 -0.48 -52.85 -15.34
C GLY A 42 0.82 -53.11 -14.58
N THR A 43 0.75 -53.19 -13.25
CA THR A 43 1.87 -53.51 -12.35
C THR A 43 1.52 -54.69 -11.43
N GLN A 44 2.52 -55.28 -10.77
CA GLN A 44 2.31 -56.34 -9.75
C GLN A 44 1.77 -55.76 -8.42
N THR A 45 0.80 -54.86 -8.51
CA THR A 45 0.14 -54.20 -7.38
C THR A 45 -1.15 -54.95 -7.08
N SER A 46 -1.41 -55.23 -5.80
CA SER A 46 -2.68 -55.81 -5.36
C SER A 46 -3.25 -55.03 -4.18
N VAL A 47 -4.57 -55.10 -4.00
CA VAL A 47 -5.26 -54.45 -2.89
C VAL A 47 -6.03 -55.51 -2.11
N SER A 48 -5.86 -55.52 -0.79
CA SER A 48 -6.64 -56.33 0.14
C SER A 48 -7.40 -55.45 1.12
N ALA A 49 -8.47 -55.99 1.71
CA ALA A 49 -9.18 -55.34 2.79
C ALA A 49 -8.42 -55.52 4.11
N GLY A 50 -8.19 -54.41 4.81
CA GLY A 50 -7.72 -54.36 6.19
C GLY A 50 -8.88 -54.21 7.18
N ALA A 51 -8.54 -54.01 8.45
CA ALA A 51 -9.53 -53.81 9.51
C ALA A 51 -10.33 -52.50 9.29
N GLY A 52 -11.62 -52.51 9.63
CA GLY A 52 -12.46 -51.31 9.64
C GLY A 52 -12.71 -50.68 8.26
N GLY A 53 -12.55 -51.43 7.16
CA GLY A 53 -12.75 -50.92 5.80
C GLY A 53 -11.52 -50.23 5.19
N ARG A 54 -10.40 -50.21 5.93
CA ARG A 54 -9.12 -49.70 5.46
C ARG A 54 -8.59 -50.56 4.30
N GLN A 55 -8.03 -49.96 3.26
CA GLN A 55 -7.45 -50.72 2.14
C GLN A 55 -5.94 -50.89 2.31
N ILE A 56 -5.43 -52.09 2.09
CA ILE A 56 -3.98 -52.39 2.12
C ILE A 56 -3.52 -52.62 0.68
N VAL A 57 -2.70 -51.72 0.18
CA VAL A 57 -2.04 -51.80 -1.13
C VAL A 57 -0.73 -52.54 -0.95
N ASN A 58 -0.64 -53.76 -1.46
CA ASN A 58 0.65 -54.44 -1.63
C ASN A 58 1.32 -53.88 -2.87
N ILE A 59 2.36 -53.08 -2.66
CA ILE A 59 3.03 -52.35 -3.73
C ILE A 59 3.88 -53.31 -4.59
N ALA A 60 4.07 -52.94 -5.86
CA ALA A 60 4.91 -53.70 -6.78
C ALA A 60 6.40 -53.66 -6.36
N PRO A 61 7.22 -54.64 -6.80
CA PRO A 61 8.66 -54.62 -6.57
C PRO A 61 9.32 -53.31 -7.00
N ALA A 62 10.32 -52.87 -6.25
CA ALA A 62 11.03 -51.63 -6.55
C ALA A 62 12.15 -51.84 -7.59
N VAL A 63 12.27 -50.90 -8.53
CA VAL A 63 13.39 -50.79 -9.47
C VAL A 63 14.20 -49.55 -9.12
N ALA A 64 15.49 -49.71 -8.85
CA ALA A 64 16.38 -48.63 -8.39
C ALA A 64 15.86 -47.87 -7.13
N GLY A 65 15.05 -48.54 -6.30
CA GLY A 65 14.41 -47.95 -5.12
C GLY A 65 13.06 -47.28 -5.38
N VAL A 66 12.52 -47.34 -6.61
CA VAL A 66 11.20 -46.79 -6.97
C VAL A 66 10.21 -47.93 -7.22
N SER A 67 9.11 -47.96 -6.46
CA SER A 67 7.97 -48.87 -6.70
C SER A 67 6.90 -48.13 -7.52
N GLN A 68 6.62 -48.59 -8.74
CA GLN A 68 5.55 -48.05 -9.58
C GLN A 68 4.29 -48.88 -9.42
N ASN A 69 3.16 -48.22 -9.16
CA ASN A 69 1.87 -48.84 -8.94
C ASN A 69 0.81 -48.15 -9.79
N THR A 70 0.06 -48.90 -10.59
CA THR A 70 -0.96 -48.37 -11.50
C THR A 70 -2.38 -48.78 -11.11
N TYR A 71 -3.33 -47.86 -11.27
CA TYR A 71 -4.69 -48.00 -10.78
C TYR A 71 -5.72 -47.51 -11.79
N SER A 72 -6.83 -48.23 -11.91
CA SER A 72 -8.02 -47.73 -12.61
C SER A 72 -8.76 -46.69 -11.76
N SER A 73 -8.67 -46.82 -10.43
CA SER A 73 -9.22 -45.88 -9.44
C SER A 73 -8.34 -45.85 -8.19
N PHE A 74 -8.09 -44.66 -7.65
CA PHE A 74 -7.40 -44.49 -6.36
C PHE A 74 -8.17 -43.47 -5.52
N ASN A 75 -9.10 -43.97 -4.70
CA ASN A 75 -9.89 -43.19 -3.76
C ASN A 75 -9.68 -43.75 -2.35
N VAL A 76 -9.49 -42.85 -1.37
CA VAL A 76 -9.23 -43.20 0.02
C VAL A 76 -10.34 -42.61 0.87
N SER A 77 -11.23 -43.47 1.38
CA SER A 77 -12.26 -43.07 2.33
C SER A 77 -11.66 -42.66 3.67
N THR A 78 -12.50 -42.18 4.60
CA THR A 78 -12.10 -41.86 5.98
C THR A 78 -11.45 -43.04 6.74
N ALA A 79 -11.68 -44.29 6.31
CA ALA A 79 -11.01 -45.46 6.88
C ALA A 79 -9.50 -45.51 6.57
N GLY A 80 -9.04 -44.77 5.56
CA GLY A 80 -7.65 -44.67 5.16
C GLY A 80 -7.14 -45.81 4.26
N ALA A 81 -5.85 -45.75 3.95
CA ALA A 81 -5.16 -46.75 3.13
C ALA A 81 -3.69 -46.96 3.57
N SER A 82 -3.22 -48.20 3.49
CA SER A 82 -1.83 -48.58 3.72
C SER A 82 -1.10 -48.89 2.44
N LEU A 83 0.08 -48.32 2.26
CA LEU A 83 1.07 -48.75 1.27
C LEU A 83 2.02 -49.75 1.96
N ASN A 84 1.85 -51.04 1.67
CA ASN A 84 2.65 -52.09 2.29
C ASN A 84 4.06 -52.14 1.68
N ASN A 85 5.02 -51.54 2.36
CA ASN A 85 6.43 -51.50 1.94
C ASN A 85 7.30 -52.55 2.67
N VAL A 86 6.68 -53.46 3.43
CA VAL A 86 7.39 -54.52 4.17
C VAL A 86 8.03 -55.49 3.17
N GLY A 87 9.35 -55.66 3.26
CA GLY A 87 10.12 -56.54 2.39
C GLY A 87 10.46 -55.95 1.01
N ILE A 88 9.70 -54.96 0.53
CA ILE A 88 9.97 -54.24 -0.73
C ILE A 88 11.03 -53.15 -0.53
N ASN A 89 10.99 -52.43 0.60
CA ASN A 89 11.93 -51.37 0.95
C ASN A 89 12.10 -50.30 -0.15
N ALA A 90 11.03 -49.93 -0.84
CA ALA A 90 11.02 -48.84 -1.79
C ALA A 90 11.35 -47.53 -1.06
N ARG A 91 12.26 -46.72 -1.63
CA ARG A 91 12.52 -45.35 -1.18
C ARG A 91 11.42 -44.41 -1.65
N THR A 92 10.91 -44.63 -2.86
CA THR A 92 9.84 -43.83 -3.45
C THR A 92 8.73 -44.75 -3.95
N ILE A 93 7.49 -44.48 -3.54
CA ILE A 93 6.29 -45.21 -3.96
C ILE A 93 5.48 -44.29 -4.87
N VAL A 94 5.36 -44.66 -6.14
CA VAL A 94 4.58 -43.95 -7.15
C VAL A 94 3.24 -44.64 -7.30
N ASN A 95 2.17 -43.89 -7.09
CA ASN A 95 0.78 -44.30 -7.29
C ASN A 95 0.22 -43.52 -8.47
N GLN A 96 0.00 -44.18 -9.60
CA GLN A 96 -0.43 -43.56 -10.84
C GLN A 96 -1.83 -44.04 -11.21
N VAL A 97 -2.77 -43.12 -11.35
CA VAL A 97 -4.11 -43.44 -11.88
C VAL A 97 -4.07 -43.36 -13.40
N THR A 98 -4.42 -44.47 -14.05
CA THR A 98 -4.51 -44.62 -15.52
C THR A 98 -5.96 -44.57 -16.02
N GLY A 99 -6.93 -44.67 -15.10
CA GLY A 99 -8.35 -44.46 -15.38
C GLY A 99 -8.70 -43.02 -15.73
N THR A 100 -10.00 -42.76 -15.90
CA THR A 100 -10.53 -41.43 -16.28
C THR A 100 -11.17 -40.67 -15.11
N ASP A 101 -11.34 -41.35 -13.96
CA ASP A 101 -11.94 -40.76 -12.78
C ASP A 101 -10.92 -39.98 -11.94
N ARG A 102 -11.43 -38.97 -11.22
CA ARG A 102 -10.66 -38.19 -10.23
C ARG A 102 -10.43 -38.99 -8.96
N SER A 103 -9.35 -38.65 -8.24
CA SER A 103 -9.07 -39.20 -6.91
C SER A 103 -9.70 -38.35 -5.81
N LEU A 104 -10.32 -38.99 -4.82
CA LEU A 104 -10.85 -38.40 -3.59
C LEU A 104 -10.13 -39.02 -2.38
N ILE A 105 -9.50 -38.17 -1.57
CA ILE A 105 -8.69 -38.55 -0.42
C ILE A 105 -9.27 -37.91 0.85
N GLU A 106 -9.97 -38.71 1.65
CA GLU A 106 -10.68 -38.28 2.87
C GLU A 106 -10.06 -38.84 4.15
N GLY A 107 -9.12 -39.78 4.04
CA GLY A 107 -8.49 -40.46 5.16
C GLY A 107 -6.98 -40.48 5.11
N ASN A 108 -6.39 -41.09 6.14
CA ASN A 108 -4.96 -41.24 6.28
C ASN A 108 -4.38 -42.26 5.28
N ILE A 109 -3.26 -41.90 4.65
CA ILE A 109 -2.40 -42.81 3.87
C ILE A 109 -1.10 -43.04 4.66
N ASP A 110 -0.81 -44.29 5.03
CA ASP A 110 0.42 -44.64 5.74
C ASP A 110 1.30 -45.60 4.93
N VAL A 111 2.60 -45.56 5.18
CA VAL A 111 3.55 -46.54 4.66
C VAL A 111 3.82 -47.58 5.75
N LEU A 112 3.50 -48.85 5.50
CA LEU A 112 3.81 -49.94 6.43
C LEU A 112 5.27 -50.39 6.26
N GLY A 113 5.95 -50.60 7.38
CA GLY A 113 7.35 -51.03 7.43
C GLY A 113 8.16 -50.18 8.39
N SER A 114 9.40 -50.58 8.65
CA SER A 114 10.32 -49.86 9.53
C SER A 114 10.98 -48.64 8.87
N THR A 115 10.90 -48.54 7.53
CA THR A 115 11.52 -47.47 6.74
C THR A 115 10.46 -46.51 6.20
N ARG A 116 10.69 -45.21 6.37
CA ARG A 116 9.91 -44.16 5.68
C ARG A 116 10.12 -44.27 4.18
N ALA A 117 9.11 -43.88 3.41
CA ALA A 117 9.21 -43.73 1.95
C ALA A 117 8.69 -42.36 1.49
N ASN A 118 9.13 -41.90 0.32
CA ASN A 118 8.49 -40.82 -0.40
C ASN A 118 7.24 -41.36 -1.08
N VAL A 119 6.18 -40.56 -1.15
CA VAL A 119 4.90 -40.98 -1.77
C VAL A 119 4.51 -39.98 -2.84
N ILE A 120 4.25 -40.49 -4.04
CA ILE A 120 3.75 -39.72 -5.16
C ILE A 120 2.37 -40.27 -5.51
N LEU A 121 1.35 -39.42 -5.55
CA LEU A 121 0.02 -39.74 -6.08
C LEU A 121 -0.22 -38.86 -7.31
N ALA A 122 -0.26 -39.49 -8.48
CA ALA A 122 -0.44 -38.82 -9.76
C ALA A 122 -1.77 -39.25 -10.41
N ASN A 123 -2.66 -38.29 -10.63
CA ASN A 123 -3.91 -38.50 -11.37
C ASN A 123 -4.16 -37.29 -12.29
N PRO A 124 -3.90 -37.42 -13.61
CA PRO A 124 -4.11 -36.35 -14.58
C PRO A 124 -5.54 -35.79 -14.63
N ASN A 125 -6.54 -36.57 -14.24
CA ASN A 125 -7.94 -36.14 -14.23
C ASN A 125 -8.24 -35.16 -13.08
N GLY A 126 -7.42 -35.17 -12.02
CA GLY A 126 -7.55 -34.32 -10.84
C GLY A 126 -7.59 -35.10 -9.52
N ILE A 127 -7.28 -34.39 -8.44
CA ILE A 127 -7.25 -34.93 -7.06
C ILE A 127 -8.06 -33.99 -6.17
N THR A 128 -8.86 -34.54 -5.27
CA THR A 128 -9.54 -33.81 -4.21
C THR A 128 -9.13 -34.40 -2.87
N VAL A 129 -8.64 -33.55 -1.96
CA VAL A 129 -8.27 -33.93 -0.60
C VAL A 129 -9.21 -33.24 0.37
N ASN A 130 -9.86 -33.99 1.25
CA ASN A 130 -10.82 -33.45 2.21
C ASN A 130 -10.71 -34.19 3.55
N GLY A 131 -9.68 -33.86 4.33
CA GLY A 131 -9.33 -34.56 5.58
C GLY A 131 -8.19 -35.57 5.43
N GLY A 132 -7.46 -35.51 4.31
CA GLY A 132 -6.32 -36.38 4.05
C GLY A 132 -5.14 -36.12 5.00
N SER A 133 -4.38 -37.17 5.29
CA SER A 133 -3.11 -37.09 6.02
C SER A 133 -2.16 -38.19 5.57
N PHE A 134 -0.86 -37.98 5.78
CA PHE A 134 0.21 -38.91 5.44
C PHE A 134 1.06 -39.20 6.66
N THR A 135 1.39 -40.47 6.87
CA THR A 135 2.18 -40.93 8.01
C THR A 135 3.25 -41.92 7.58
N ASN A 136 4.39 -41.87 8.27
CA ASN A 136 5.59 -42.63 7.89
C ASN A 136 6.10 -42.31 6.48
N THR A 137 5.88 -41.07 6.03
CA THR A 137 6.28 -40.57 4.71
C THR A 137 7.31 -39.47 4.84
N GLY A 138 8.29 -39.42 3.93
CA GLY A 138 9.30 -38.35 3.85
C GLY A 138 8.78 -37.11 3.13
N HIS A 139 8.91 -37.15 1.81
CA HIS A 139 8.31 -36.21 0.87
C HIS A 139 7.00 -36.76 0.32
N VAL A 140 6.00 -35.90 0.12
CA VAL A 140 4.73 -36.26 -0.52
C VAL A 140 4.47 -35.35 -1.72
N VAL A 141 4.12 -35.94 -2.86
CA VAL A 141 3.70 -35.22 -4.06
C VAL A 141 2.28 -35.62 -4.42
N LEU A 142 1.40 -34.63 -4.53
CA LEU A 142 0.11 -34.79 -5.20
C LEU A 142 0.21 -34.11 -6.56
N SER A 143 -0.04 -34.87 -7.63
CA SER A 143 0.20 -34.39 -8.99
C SER A 143 -0.95 -34.67 -9.95
N THR A 144 -1.20 -33.75 -10.88
CA THR A 144 -2.01 -34.02 -12.10
C THR A 144 -1.14 -34.20 -13.34
N GLY A 145 0.17 -34.38 -13.15
CA GLY A 145 1.10 -34.70 -14.21
C GLY A 145 1.01 -36.15 -14.66
N ASN A 146 1.26 -36.38 -15.94
CA ASN A 146 1.53 -37.73 -16.45
C ASN A 146 2.89 -38.19 -15.93
N VAL A 147 2.95 -39.41 -15.40
CA VAL A 147 4.17 -40.00 -14.86
C VAL A 147 5.00 -40.63 -15.98
N SER A 148 6.28 -40.29 -16.01
CA SER A 148 7.31 -41.02 -16.75
C SER A 148 8.57 -41.17 -15.88
N PHE A 149 9.58 -41.89 -16.38
CA PHE A 149 10.81 -42.17 -15.63
C PHE A 149 12.03 -41.83 -16.47
N ASP A 150 13.08 -41.34 -15.79
CA ASP A 150 14.40 -41.12 -16.37
C ASP A 150 15.40 -42.07 -15.69
N ASP A 151 15.91 -43.04 -16.45
CA ASP A 151 16.84 -44.06 -15.96
C ASP A 151 18.29 -43.65 -16.30
N ILE A 152 19.02 -43.24 -15.27
CA ILE A 152 20.37 -42.70 -15.38
C ILE A 152 21.37 -43.77 -14.91
N ALA A 153 22.28 -44.20 -15.78
CA ALA A 153 23.37 -45.10 -15.40
C ALA A 153 24.44 -44.32 -14.62
N ILE A 154 24.57 -44.59 -13.32
CA ILE A 154 25.53 -43.91 -12.43
C ILE A 154 26.84 -44.68 -12.27
N ALA A 155 26.82 -45.99 -12.54
CA ALA A 155 27.99 -46.86 -12.64
C ALA A 155 27.63 -48.09 -13.49
N PRO A 156 28.61 -48.90 -13.95
CA PRO A 156 28.31 -50.14 -14.66
C PRO A 156 27.36 -51.04 -13.86
N GLY A 157 26.16 -51.28 -14.41
CA GLY A 157 25.12 -52.11 -13.78
C GLY A 157 24.30 -51.44 -12.66
N VAL A 158 24.57 -50.16 -12.34
CA VAL A 158 23.82 -49.41 -11.32
C VAL A 158 23.07 -48.26 -11.97
N ILE A 159 21.74 -48.31 -11.89
CA ILE A 159 20.85 -47.26 -12.40
C ILE A 159 20.22 -46.48 -11.25
N ARG A 160 20.03 -45.17 -11.46
CA ARG A 160 19.10 -44.33 -10.70
C ARG A 160 17.87 -44.11 -11.58
N ARG A 161 16.68 -44.23 -10.98
CA ARG A 161 15.41 -43.98 -11.66
C ARG A 161 14.76 -42.73 -11.09
N ASP A 162 14.75 -41.63 -11.83
CA ASP A 162 14.07 -40.42 -11.39
C ASP A 162 12.63 -40.39 -11.91
N VAL A 163 11.73 -39.75 -11.17
CA VAL A 163 10.32 -39.63 -11.57
C VAL A 163 10.13 -38.31 -12.28
N VAL A 164 9.54 -38.34 -13.48
CA VAL A 164 9.22 -37.15 -14.27
C VAL A 164 7.70 -36.97 -14.28
N LEU A 165 7.26 -35.73 -14.04
CA LEU A 165 5.85 -35.34 -14.01
C LEU A 165 5.62 -34.25 -15.07
N ASP A 166 4.83 -34.59 -16.09
CA ASP A 166 4.44 -33.69 -17.18
C ASP A 166 3.00 -33.21 -16.99
N THR A 167 2.84 -31.98 -16.51
CA THR A 167 1.56 -31.41 -16.07
C THR A 167 1.02 -30.43 -17.11
N HIS A 168 -0.19 -30.71 -17.62
CA HIS A 168 -0.85 -29.90 -18.64
C HIS A 168 -2.33 -29.61 -18.32
N THR A 169 -2.98 -30.49 -17.55
CA THR A 169 -4.40 -30.43 -17.20
C THR A 169 -4.61 -30.92 -15.77
N GLY A 170 -5.86 -30.90 -15.31
CA GLY A 170 -6.24 -31.41 -13.99
C GLY A 170 -6.15 -30.38 -12.87
N THR A 171 -7.05 -30.50 -11.91
CA THR A 171 -7.12 -29.61 -10.74
C THR A 171 -6.88 -30.41 -9.48
N ILE A 172 -6.08 -29.86 -8.57
CA ILE A 172 -6.04 -30.33 -7.18
C ILE A 172 -6.92 -29.40 -6.34
N VAL A 173 -7.87 -29.99 -5.61
CA VAL A 173 -8.76 -29.29 -4.68
C VAL A 173 -8.46 -29.73 -3.26
N VAL A 174 -8.18 -28.80 -2.36
CA VAL A 174 -8.15 -29.07 -0.91
C VAL A 174 -9.46 -28.56 -0.32
N GLY A 175 -10.36 -29.47 0.00
CA GLY A 175 -11.67 -29.17 0.56
C GLY A 175 -11.63 -28.70 2.02
N PRO A 176 -12.80 -28.42 2.61
CA PRO A 176 -12.92 -27.76 3.92
C PRO A 176 -12.23 -28.48 5.08
N ASN A 177 -12.14 -29.81 5.07
CA ASN A 177 -11.45 -30.58 6.11
C ASN A 177 -9.92 -30.56 5.97
N GLY A 178 -9.40 -29.97 4.89
CA GLY A 178 -7.98 -29.68 4.73
C GLY A 178 -7.10 -30.89 4.43
N LEU A 179 -5.79 -30.66 4.57
CA LEU A 179 -4.71 -31.62 4.45
C LEU A 179 -3.67 -31.31 5.53
N THR A 180 -3.46 -32.22 6.49
CA THR A 180 -2.50 -32.01 7.58
C THR A 180 -1.56 -33.19 7.72
N SER A 181 -0.25 -32.95 7.76
CA SER A 181 0.77 -34.00 7.89
C SER A 181 2.10 -33.43 8.40
N ALA A 182 2.96 -34.28 8.98
CA ALA A 182 4.32 -33.92 9.37
C ALA A 182 5.31 -34.45 8.31
N LEU A 183 5.65 -33.62 7.33
CA LEU A 183 6.40 -34.00 6.13
C LEU A 183 7.67 -33.18 5.97
N ILE A 184 8.70 -33.76 5.36
CA ILE A 184 9.87 -32.99 4.96
C ILE A 184 9.47 -31.98 3.88
N SER A 185 8.72 -32.43 2.88
CA SER A 185 8.09 -31.59 1.87
C SER A 185 6.70 -32.11 1.52
N LEU A 186 5.78 -31.17 1.28
CA LEU A 186 4.51 -31.40 0.62
C LEU A 186 4.49 -30.59 -0.68
N ASP A 187 4.51 -31.27 -1.82
CA ASP A 187 4.47 -30.67 -3.15
C ASP A 187 3.10 -30.93 -3.80
N LEU A 188 2.35 -29.86 -4.12
CA LEU A 188 1.12 -29.91 -4.88
C LEU A 188 1.40 -29.40 -6.30
N ILE A 189 1.32 -30.28 -7.30
CA ILE A 189 1.72 -29.99 -8.68
C ILE A 189 0.52 -30.20 -9.62
N ALA A 190 -0.07 -29.15 -10.16
CA ALA A 190 -1.26 -29.28 -11.00
C ALA A 190 -1.38 -28.22 -12.08
N LYS A 191 -2.32 -28.37 -13.01
CA LYS A 191 -2.67 -27.25 -13.89
C LYS A 191 -3.34 -26.12 -13.11
N ASN A 192 -4.26 -26.48 -12.20
CA ASN A 192 -4.90 -25.54 -11.27
C ASN A 192 -4.92 -26.09 -9.84
N LEU A 193 -4.82 -25.19 -8.87
CA LEU A 193 -4.90 -25.46 -7.45
C LEU A 193 -6.01 -24.62 -6.82
N LEU A 194 -6.97 -25.27 -6.16
CA LEU A 194 -8.04 -24.63 -5.42
C LEU A 194 -7.96 -25.05 -3.95
N ILE A 195 -7.78 -24.08 -3.06
CA ILE A 195 -7.57 -24.30 -1.62
C ILE A 195 -8.75 -23.71 -0.85
N GLU A 196 -9.67 -24.58 -0.42
CA GLU A 196 -10.91 -24.28 0.30
C GLU A 196 -10.83 -24.60 1.80
N GLY A 197 -9.75 -25.24 2.23
CA GLY A 197 -9.48 -25.56 3.64
C GLY A 197 -7.98 -25.49 3.98
N PRO A 198 -7.62 -25.81 5.23
CA PRO A 198 -6.25 -25.66 5.70
C PRO A 198 -5.30 -26.70 5.10
N VAL A 199 -4.15 -26.25 4.58
CA VAL A 199 -2.99 -27.10 4.24
C VAL A 199 -1.90 -26.84 5.26
N ASN A 200 -1.60 -27.84 6.09
CA ASN A 200 -0.69 -27.71 7.22
C ASN A 200 0.39 -28.78 7.19
N ASN A 201 1.63 -28.37 6.90
CA ASN A 201 2.81 -29.20 7.12
C ASN A 201 3.40 -28.88 8.51
N THR A 202 3.17 -29.79 9.46
CA THR A 202 3.53 -29.59 10.87
C THR A 202 4.95 -30.04 11.21
N PHE A 203 5.80 -30.33 10.22
CA PHE A 203 7.18 -30.70 10.47
C PHE A 203 7.97 -29.50 11.01
N SER A 204 8.44 -29.59 12.25
CA SER A 204 9.10 -28.50 12.98
C SER A 204 10.56 -28.31 12.53
N SER A 205 10.76 -27.91 11.28
CA SER A 205 12.07 -27.56 10.71
C SER A 205 11.95 -26.30 9.84
N SER A 206 12.98 -25.46 9.84
CA SER A 206 13.12 -24.38 8.85
C SER A 206 13.28 -24.91 7.43
N THR A 207 13.50 -26.22 7.26
CA THR A 207 13.55 -26.87 5.96
C THR A 207 12.25 -27.51 5.51
N ALA A 208 11.23 -27.58 6.38
CA ALA A 208 9.92 -28.13 6.08
C ALA A 208 9.26 -27.37 4.93
N GLY A 209 9.04 -28.03 3.79
CA GLY A 209 8.52 -27.42 2.58
C GLY A 209 7.01 -27.60 2.43
N LEU A 210 6.34 -26.54 1.99
CA LEU A 210 5.06 -26.61 1.30
C LEU A 210 5.20 -25.88 -0.03
N ARG A 211 5.08 -26.60 -1.14
CA ARG A 211 5.21 -26.06 -2.48
C ARG A 211 3.93 -26.27 -3.27
N LEU A 212 3.41 -25.18 -3.82
CA LEU A 212 2.30 -25.18 -4.77
C LEU A 212 2.86 -24.78 -6.13
N LEU A 213 2.85 -25.70 -7.09
CA LEU A 213 3.26 -25.48 -8.47
C LEU A 213 2.05 -25.61 -9.38
N ALA A 214 1.63 -24.50 -9.98
CA ALA A 214 0.52 -24.44 -10.91
C ALA A 214 0.93 -24.04 -12.33
N GLY A 215 0.07 -24.39 -13.29
CA GLY A 215 0.29 -24.15 -14.72
C GLY A 215 0.98 -25.32 -15.42
N THR A 216 1.26 -25.14 -16.72
CA THR A 216 1.96 -26.14 -17.52
C THR A 216 3.40 -26.26 -17.02
N SER A 217 3.81 -27.49 -16.70
CA SER A 217 5.13 -27.73 -16.09
C SER A 217 5.67 -29.12 -16.40
N ARG A 218 6.99 -29.21 -16.45
CA ARG A 218 7.73 -30.47 -16.40
C ARG A 218 8.64 -30.45 -15.19
N VAL A 219 8.52 -31.49 -14.36
CA VAL A 219 9.25 -31.63 -13.11
C VAL A 219 9.96 -32.98 -13.08
N GLN A 220 11.18 -33.03 -12.59
CA GLN A 220 11.89 -34.27 -12.26
C GLN A 220 12.14 -34.32 -10.76
N LEU A 221 11.92 -35.49 -10.19
CA LEU A 221 12.10 -35.79 -8.77
C LEU A 221 13.27 -36.78 -8.64
N ASP A 222 14.35 -36.34 -8.01
CA ASP A 222 15.53 -37.15 -7.70
C ASP A 222 15.17 -38.17 -6.61
N THR A 223 15.02 -39.43 -7.00
CA THR A 223 14.62 -40.48 -6.06
C THR A 223 15.81 -41.09 -5.32
N SER A 224 17.03 -40.60 -5.57
CA SER A 224 18.19 -40.98 -4.78
C SER A 224 18.19 -40.35 -3.38
N ILE A 225 17.48 -39.22 -3.22
CA ILE A 225 17.31 -38.51 -1.95
C ILE A 225 16.53 -39.38 -0.95
N SER A 226 17.08 -39.51 0.25
CA SER A 226 16.48 -40.32 1.31
C SER A 226 15.14 -39.73 1.77
N PRO A 227 14.13 -40.55 2.10
CA PRO A 227 12.89 -40.11 2.76
C PRO A 227 13.09 -39.45 4.14
N THR A 228 14.30 -39.45 4.66
CA THR A 228 14.69 -38.76 5.91
C THR A 228 15.58 -37.55 5.69
N ASP A 229 15.99 -37.28 4.44
CA ASP A 229 16.84 -36.14 4.10
C ASP A 229 15.99 -34.88 3.96
N ASN A 230 16.27 -33.91 4.83
CA ASN A 230 15.66 -32.59 4.88
C ASN A 230 16.64 -31.46 4.58
N ALA A 231 17.83 -31.78 4.08
CA ALA A 231 18.89 -30.84 3.75
C ALA A 231 18.95 -30.54 2.24
N ASN A 232 18.52 -31.49 1.40
CA ASN A 232 18.56 -31.36 -0.06
C ASN A 232 17.15 -31.23 -0.65
N ASP A 233 16.99 -30.38 -1.67
CA ASP A 233 15.79 -30.38 -2.50
C ASP A 233 15.89 -31.51 -3.53
N TRP A 234 14.82 -32.29 -3.64
CA TRP A 234 14.73 -33.42 -4.57
C TRP A 234 14.02 -33.05 -5.88
N LEU A 235 13.41 -31.85 -5.96
CA LEU A 235 12.61 -31.43 -7.09
C LEU A 235 13.40 -30.47 -8.00
N THR A 236 13.54 -30.85 -9.27
CA THR A 236 14.07 -29.98 -10.33
C THR A 236 12.94 -29.59 -11.29
N ARG A 237 12.84 -28.30 -11.61
CA ARG A 237 11.85 -27.77 -12.57
C ARG A 237 12.53 -27.47 -13.90
N PHE A 238 11.86 -27.79 -15.01
CA PHE A 238 12.30 -27.40 -16.34
C PHE A 238 11.47 -26.21 -16.83
N THR A 239 12.14 -25.19 -17.35
CA THR A 239 11.48 -24.03 -17.95
C THR A 239 10.87 -24.43 -19.29
N PRO A 240 9.53 -24.34 -19.46
CA PRO A 240 8.92 -24.64 -20.74
C PRO A 240 9.36 -23.64 -21.82
N SER A 241 9.51 -24.10 -23.07
CA SER A 241 9.94 -23.28 -24.21
C SER A 241 8.92 -22.22 -24.63
N SER A 242 7.64 -22.45 -24.32
CA SER A 242 6.54 -21.50 -24.49
C SER A 242 5.70 -21.42 -23.22
N THR A 243 5.22 -20.23 -22.89
CA THR A 243 4.35 -19.99 -21.73
C THR A 243 2.89 -20.03 -22.16
N ASP A 244 2.10 -20.94 -21.57
CA ASP A 244 0.66 -20.98 -21.78
C ASP A 244 -0.02 -19.77 -21.11
N THR A 245 -1.25 -19.48 -21.52
CA THR A 245 -2.08 -18.44 -20.89
C THR A 245 -3.27 -19.09 -20.18
N ALA A 246 -3.36 -18.90 -18.87
CA ALA A 246 -4.44 -19.39 -18.04
C ALA A 246 -5.72 -18.55 -18.23
N THR A 247 -6.88 -19.18 -18.11
CA THR A 247 -8.20 -18.54 -18.19
C THR A 247 -8.85 -18.29 -16.82
N SER A 248 -8.29 -18.87 -15.77
CA SER A 248 -8.67 -18.72 -14.37
C SER A 248 -7.42 -18.65 -13.52
N PHE A 249 -7.55 -18.28 -12.24
CA PHE A 249 -6.42 -18.31 -11.32
C PHE A 249 -5.79 -19.71 -11.29
N ALA A 250 -4.48 -19.77 -11.49
CA ALA A 250 -3.72 -21.01 -11.44
C ALA A 250 -3.64 -21.54 -10.00
N ILE A 251 -3.48 -20.64 -9.03
CA ILE A 251 -3.61 -20.92 -7.60
C ILE A 251 -4.69 -20.00 -7.02
N ASP A 252 -5.72 -20.60 -6.43
CA ASP A 252 -6.83 -19.89 -5.82
C ASP A 252 -7.02 -20.35 -4.37
N ILE A 253 -6.73 -19.46 -3.43
CA ILE A 253 -6.85 -19.71 -1.99
C ILE A 253 -8.01 -18.89 -1.47
N THR A 254 -9.08 -19.57 -1.09
CA THR A 254 -10.28 -18.93 -0.56
C THR A 254 -10.05 -18.40 0.86
N ALA A 255 -11.00 -17.63 1.39
CA ALA A 255 -10.94 -17.14 2.78
C ALA A 255 -10.97 -18.27 3.84
N ALA A 256 -11.52 -19.44 3.50
CA ALA A 256 -11.48 -20.64 4.35
C ALA A 256 -10.19 -21.45 4.17
N GLY A 257 -9.45 -21.21 3.09
CA GLY A 257 -8.15 -21.81 2.82
C GLY A 257 -7.06 -21.20 3.69
N SER A 258 -6.01 -21.97 3.96
CA SER A 258 -4.79 -21.43 4.57
C SER A 258 -3.59 -22.30 4.22
N LEU A 259 -2.40 -21.71 4.15
CA LEU A 259 -1.15 -22.45 3.96
C LEU A 259 -0.25 -22.26 5.18
N THR A 260 0.21 -23.36 5.80
CA THR A 260 1.17 -23.31 6.91
C THR A 260 2.23 -24.38 6.75
N SER A 261 3.50 -23.98 6.86
CA SER A 261 4.68 -24.86 6.84
C SER A 261 5.89 -24.10 7.38
N GLY A 262 7.03 -24.78 7.60
CA GLY A 262 8.29 -24.11 7.92
C GLY A 262 8.67 -23.08 6.86
N ARG A 263 8.61 -23.46 5.57
CA ARG A 263 8.73 -22.62 4.38
C ARG A 263 7.55 -22.85 3.44
N VAL A 264 7.15 -21.80 2.74
CA VAL A 264 6.03 -21.85 1.78
C VAL A 264 6.50 -21.29 0.43
N GLN A 265 6.25 -22.02 -0.65
CA GLN A 265 6.62 -21.64 -2.01
C GLN A 265 5.41 -21.74 -2.95
N LEU A 266 5.07 -20.65 -3.62
CA LEU A 266 4.04 -20.59 -4.64
C LEU A 266 4.68 -20.32 -5.99
N ILE A 267 4.36 -21.14 -6.98
CA ILE A 267 4.97 -21.08 -8.31
C ILE A 267 3.88 -21.20 -9.36
N VAL A 268 3.80 -20.22 -10.26
CA VAL A 268 2.87 -20.25 -11.40
C VAL A 268 3.63 -20.05 -12.69
N ASN A 269 3.60 -21.07 -13.55
CA ASN A 269 4.30 -21.04 -14.83
C ASN A 269 3.50 -20.37 -15.95
N ASP A 270 2.17 -20.40 -15.90
CA ASP A 270 1.32 -19.82 -16.95
C ASP A 270 1.18 -18.29 -16.79
N ARG A 271 0.91 -17.60 -17.90
CA ARG A 271 0.53 -16.18 -17.92
C ARG A 271 -0.95 -15.99 -17.59
N GLY A 272 -1.36 -14.74 -17.33
CA GLY A 272 -2.76 -14.40 -17.06
C GLY A 272 -3.08 -14.38 -15.57
N PRO A 273 -4.25 -14.85 -15.11
CA PRO A 273 -4.56 -14.91 -13.68
C PRO A 273 -3.66 -15.93 -12.97
N GLY A 274 -2.70 -15.45 -12.18
CA GLY A 274 -1.68 -16.27 -11.54
C GLY A 274 -2.14 -16.82 -10.18
N VAL A 275 -2.07 -15.96 -9.16
CA VAL A 275 -2.40 -16.31 -7.78
C VAL A 275 -3.48 -15.38 -7.25
N ARG A 276 -4.52 -15.95 -6.65
CA ARG A 276 -5.46 -15.23 -5.77
C ARG A 276 -5.39 -15.82 -4.38
N SER A 277 -5.28 -14.96 -3.37
CA SER A 277 -5.41 -15.37 -1.96
C SER A 277 -6.35 -14.48 -1.20
N ALA A 278 -7.25 -15.10 -0.44
CA ALA A 278 -8.02 -14.50 0.64
C ALA A 278 -7.79 -15.19 1.99
N GLY A 279 -6.94 -16.22 2.02
CA GLY A 279 -6.65 -17.03 3.21
C GLY A 279 -5.30 -16.70 3.86
N PRO A 280 -5.07 -17.08 5.13
CA PRO A 280 -3.78 -16.89 5.79
C PRO A 280 -2.64 -17.70 5.14
N LEU A 281 -1.46 -17.09 5.04
CA LEU A 281 -0.24 -17.68 4.50
C LEU A 281 0.88 -17.57 5.54
N ASN A 282 1.39 -18.69 6.03
CA ASN A 282 2.32 -18.71 7.16
C ASN A 282 3.54 -19.61 6.90
N ALA A 283 4.68 -18.98 6.61
CA ALA A 283 5.99 -19.64 6.66
C ALA A 283 6.56 -19.48 8.08
N SER A 284 6.32 -20.49 8.93
CA SER A 284 6.45 -20.36 10.38
C SER A 284 7.88 -20.37 10.89
N LEU A 285 8.84 -20.87 10.12
CA LEU A 285 10.23 -21.06 10.56
C LEU A 285 11.29 -20.58 9.54
N GLY A 286 10.88 -20.26 8.31
CA GLY A 286 11.76 -19.77 7.26
C GLY A 286 11.03 -18.84 6.31
N ASP A 287 11.35 -18.96 5.03
CA ASP A 287 10.97 -17.99 4.02
C ASP A 287 9.64 -18.31 3.35
N PHE A 288 8.99 -17.24 2.88
CA PHE A 288 7.89 -17.30 1.93
C PHE A 288 8.39 -16.85 0.56
N THR A 289 8.18 -17.64 -0.48
CA THR A 289 8.51 -17.23 -1.86
C THR A 289 7.32 -17.39 -2.80
N LEU A 290 7.15 -16.43 -3.71
CA LEU A 290 6.15 -16.48 -4.77
C LEU A 290 6.79 -16.09 -6.10
N SER A 291 6.73 -16.99 -7.08
CA SER A 291 7.13 -16.72 -8.46
C SER A 291 5.94 -16.92 -9.39
N SER A 292 5.55 -15.90 -10.15
CA SER A 292 4.40 -15.99 -11.04
C SER A 292 4.66 -15.34 -12.39
N ASN A 293 4.38 -16.07 -13.46
CA ASN A 293 4.31 -15.50 -14.81
C ASN A 293 2.98 -14.76 -15.07
N GLY A 294 2.03 -14.81 -14.13
CA GLY A 294 0.75 -14.13 -14.18
C GLY A 294 0.57 -13.11 -13.06
N SER A 295 -0.63 -12.54 -12.98
CA SER A 295 -1.00 -11.55 -11.96
C SER A 295 -1.22 -12.16 -10.58
N VAL A 296 -0.97 -11.38 -9.53
CA VAL A 296 -1.13 -11.78 -8.13
C VAL A 296 -2.08 -10.82 -7.41
N GLN A 297 -3.06 -11.38 -6.71
CA GLN A 297 -4.09 -10.64 -5.99
C GLN A 297 -4.27 -11.20 -4.59
N PHE A 298 -3.92 -10.40 -3.58
CA PHE A 298 -4.20 -10.69 -2.17
C PHE A 298 -5.29 -9.74 -1.67
N SER A 299 -6.34 -10.31 -1.09
CA SER A 299 -7.45 -9.56 -0.49
C SER A 299 -7.67 -10.09 0.91
N GLU A 300 -7.69 -9.23 1.93
CA GLU A 300 -7.93 -9.64 3.33
C GLU A 300 -6.97 -10.76 3.83
N THR A 301 -5.78 -10.87 3.22
CA THR A 301 -4.82 -11.93 3.52
C THR A 301 -3.88 -11.52 4.65
N SER A 302 -3.55 -12.46 5.53
CA SER A 302 -2.44 -12.33 6.48
C SER A 302 -1.28 -13.20 6.02
N LEU A 303 -0.18 -12.58 5.59
CA LEU A 303 1.05 -13.25 5.21
C LEU A 303 2.12 -13.02 6.28
N ALA A 304 2.59 -14.10 6.90
CA ALA A 304 3.70 -14.07 7.84
C ALA A 304 4.83 -14.99 7.38
N ALA A 305 6.04 -14.44 7.29
CA ALA A 305 7.27 -15.19 7.13
C ALA A 305 8.15 -15.00 8.36
N ALA A 306 8.71 -16.09 8.89
CA ALA A 306 9.70 -16.01 9.96
C ALA A 306 11.00 -15.40 9.43
N GLY A 307 11.44 -15.82 8.24
CA GLY A 307 12.57 -15.25 7.51
C GLY A 307 12.12 -14.20 6.50
N ASN A 308 12.52 -14.36 5.25
CA ASN A 308 12.28 -13.43 4.15
C ASN A 308 10.93 -13.67 3.48
N ALA A 309 10.37 -12.63 2.87
CA ALA A 309 9.22 -12.74 1.97
C ALA A 309 9.61 -12.19 0.59
N GLU A 310 9.67 -13.07 -0.41
CA GLU A 310 10.17 -12.75 -1.74
C GLU A 310 9.14 -13.02 -2.84
N PHE A 311 8.99 -12.07 -3.77
CA PHE A 311 8.01 -12.09 -4.85
C PHE A 311 8.68 -11.72 -6.19
N ASP A 312 8.61 -12.61 -7.18
CA ASP A 312 8.98 -12.34 -8.60
C ASP A 312 7.74 -12.55 -9.47
N VAL A 313 7.17 -11.45 -9.94
CA VAL A 313 5.90 -11.43 -10.67
C VAL A 313 6.08 -10.77 -12.03
N ARG A 314 5.71 -11.49 -13.10
CA ARG A 314 5.86 -11.01 -14.49
C ARG A 314 4.61 -10.31 -15.03
N ASP A 315 3.74 -9.87 -14.13
CA ASP A 315 2.52 -9.11 -14.39
C ASP A 315 2.23 -8.16 -13.20
N ALA A 316 0.97 -7.74 -13.01
CA ALA A 316 0.53 -6.90 -11.90
C ALA A 316 0.50 -7.64 -10.54
N PHE A 317 0.83 -6.91 -9.48
CA PHE A 317 0.68 -7.37 -8.09
C PHE A 317 -0.23 -6.42 -7.31
N SER A 318 -1.23 -6.95 -6.61
CA SER A 318 -2.17 -6.14 -5.84
C SER A 318 -2.46 -6.73 -4.46
N MET A 319 -2.54 -5.82 -3.48
CA MET A 319 -2.94 -6.08 -2.10
C MET A 319 -4.11 -5.15 -1.74
N ALA A 320 -5.21 -5.72 -1.29
CA ALA A 320 -6.32 -5.03 -0.67
C ALA A 320 -6.48 -5.54 0.77
N ASP A 321 -6.47 -4.64 1.76
CA ASP A 321 -6.68 -4.96 3.17
C ASP A 321 -5.80 -6.12 3.68
N THR A 322 -4.58 -6.22 3.16
CA THR A 322 -3.67 -7.34 3.38
C THR A 322 -2.50 -6.90 4.25
N GLN A 323 -2.08 -7.77 5.18
CA GLN A 323 -0.93 -7.55 6.04
C GLN A 323 0.17 -8.56 5.73
N LEU A 324 1.30 -8.07 5.24
CA LEU A 324 2.51 -8.83 4.96
C LEU A 324 3.57 -8.51 6.01
N LYS A 325 4.11 -9.55 6.65
CA LYS A 325 5.13 -9.40 7.69
C LYS A 325 6.27 -10.40 7.54
N ALA A 326 7.50 -9.90 7.33
CA ALA A 326 8.75 -10.64 7.51
C ALA A 326 9.28 -10.36 8.93
N ARG A 327 9.33 -11.37 9.80
CA ARG A 327 9.57 -11.19 11.24
C ARG A 327 11.03 -10.99 11.61
N ALA A 328 11.95 -11.62 10.87
CA ALA A 328 13.38 -11.54 11.13
C ALA A 328 14.20 -11.28 9.86
N GLY A 329 13.55 -11.05 8.71
CA GLY A 329 14.22 -10.85 7.43
C GLY A 329 13.65 -9.67 6.64
N HIS A 330 13.98 -9.65 5.34
CA HIS A 330 13.59 -8.60 4.40
C HIS A 330 12.32 -8.94 3.61
N VAL A 331 11.75 -7.93 2.97
CA VAL A 331 10.71 -8.10 1.95
C VAL A 331 11.23 -7.62 0.62
N ALA A 332 11.26 -8.49 -0.39
CA ALA A 332 11.63 -8.14 -1.76
C ALA A 332 10.48 -8.47 -2.71
N LEU A 333 9.98 -7.48 -3.45
CA LEU A 333 8.91 -7.65 -4.43
C LEU A 333 9.31 -7.01 -5.75
N THR A 334 9.35 -7.81 -6.80
CA THR A 334 9.52 -7.35 -8.18
C THR A 334 8.28 -7.70 -8.98
N ALA A 335 7.66 -6.71 -9.60
CA ALA A 335 6.58 -6.83 -10.56
C ALA A 335 7.01 -6.19 -11.90
N SER A 336 6.77 -6.84 -13.04
CA SER A 336 6.95 -6.17 -14.34
C SER A 336 5.78 -5.23 -14.68
N GLY A 337 4.61 -5.48 -14.07
CA GLY A 337 3.42 -4.63 -14.13
C GLY A 337 3.31 -3.66 -12.95
N PRO A 338 2.12 -3.05 -12.75
CA PRO A 338 1.88 -2.16 -11.63
C PRO A 338 1.79 -2.90 -10.28
N LEU A 339 2.23 -2.22 -9.22
CA LEU A 339 2.07 -2.63 -7.83
C LEU A 339 1.02 -1.76 -7.13
N THR A 340 -0.02 -2.36 -6.56
CA THR A 340 -1.09 -1.64 -5.85
C THR A 340 -1.24 -2.13 -4.40
N LEU A 341 -1.24 -1.21 -3.44
CA LEU A 341 -1.50 -1.48 -2.02
C LEU A 341 -2.60 -0.55 -1.49
N LEU A 342 -3.80 -1.09 -1.31
CA LEU A 342 -4.95 -0.38 -0.75
C LEU A 342 -5.25 -0.91 0.65
N GLY A 343 -5.23 -0.03 1.65
CA GLY A 343 -5.48 -0.41 3.04
C GLY A 343 -4.53 -1.47 3.60
N SER A 344 -3.33 -1.58 3.03
CA SER A 344 -2.45 -2.74 3.20
C SER A 344 -1.14 -2.38 3.92
N GLY A 345 -0.55 -3.37 4.59
CA GLY A 345 0.69 -3.23 5.34
C GLY A 345 1.80 -4.14 4.80
N ILE A 346 2.99 -3.60 4.61
CA ILE A 346 4.25 -4.34 4.44
C ILE A 346 5.16 -3.97 5.60
N LEU A 347 5.48 -4.96 6.43
CA LEU A 347 6.35 -4.81 7.59
C LEU A 347 7.53 -5.78 7.49
N ALA A 348 8.76 -5.28 7.64
CA ALA A 348 9.96 -6.09 7.66
C ALA A 348 10.82 -5.75 8.88
N ASN A 349 11.52 -6.75 9.41
CA ASN A 349 12.56 -6.48 10.41
C ASN A 349 13.77 -5.80 9.77
N ASP A 350 14.21 -6.32 8.62
CA ASP A 350 15.41 -5.85 7.93
C ASP A 350 15.04 -4.79 6.90
N ASP A 351 15.23 -5.02 5.60
CA ASP A 351 14.91 -4.06 4.56
C ASP A 351 13.63 -4.39 3.77
N ILE A 352 13.12 -3.39 3.05
CA ILE A 352 12.02 -3.53 2.10
C ILE A 352 12.47 -3.00 0.74
N LYS A 353 12.38 -3.84 -0.29
CA LYS A 353 12.67 -3.47 -1.68
C LYS A 353 11.48 -3.79 -2.57
N LEU A 354 10.85 -2.76 -3.13
CA LEU A 354 9.74 -2.89 -4.08
C LEU A 354 10.17 -2.34 -5.44
N ALA A 355 9.99 -3.14 -6.49
CA ALA A 355 10.25 -2.75 -7.88
C ALA A 355 9.02 -3.06 -8.75
N ALA A 356 8.53 -2.07 -9.52
CA ALA A 356 7.32 -2.20 -10.33
C ALA A 356 7.32 -1.24 -11.54
N ASN A 357 6.36 -1.40 -12.45
CA ASN A 357 6.10 -0.42 -13.52
C ASN A 357 4.88 0.44 -13.20
N GLY A 358 5.02 1.29 -12.18
CA GLY A 358 3.93 2.04 -11.56
C GLY A 358 3.61 1.51 -10.16
N MET A 359 3.45 2.42 -9.21
CA MET A 359 3.11 2.09 -7.82
C MET A 359 1.98 2.97 -7.31
N LEU A 360 0.95 2.35 -6.73
CA LEU A 360 -0.16 3.03 -6.11
C LEU A 360 -0.35 2.53 -4.68
N PHE A 361 -0.24 3.42 -3.70
CA PHE A 361 -0.48 3.16 -2.29
C PHE A 361 -1.60 4.08 -1.79
N GLY A 362 -2.61 3.52 -1.14
CA GLY A 362 -3.80 4.29 -0.82
C GLY A 362 -4.68 3.67 0.26
N PRO A 363 -5.77 4.36 0.62
CA PRO A 363 -6.80 3.82 1.50
C PRO A 363 -7.58 2.69 0.82
N SER A 364 -8.32 1.95 1.63
CA SER A 364 -9.40 1.07 1.22
C SER A 364 -10.72 1.53 1.86
N VAL A 365 -11.78 0.73 1.73
CA VAL A 365 -13.02 0.94 2.48
C VAL A 365 -12.85 0.65 3.98
N ALA A 366 -11.87 -0.18 4.37
CA ALA A 366 -11.66 -0.62 5.74
C ALA A 366 -10.51 0.11 6.45
N ALA A 367 -9.56 0.68 5.71
CA ALA A 367 -8.40 1.35 6.26
C ALA A 367 -8.14 2.71 5.57
N ALA A 368 -7.81 3.71 6.37
CA ALA A 368 -7.62 5.09 5.90
C ALA A 368 -6.29 5.31 5.13
N GLY A 369 -5.48 4.27 4.94
CA GLY A 369 -4.15 4.36 4.34
C GLY A 369 -3.43 3.01 4.33
N SER A 370 -2.23 3.01 3.75
CA SER A 370 -1.32 1.85 3.72
C SER A 370 -0.08 2.13 4.58
N THR A 371 0.69 1.08 4.90
CA THR A 371 1.97 1.21 5.65
C THR A 371 3.05 0.37 5.00
N ILE A 372 4.24 0.94 4.81
CA ILE A 372 5.45 0.26 4.35
C ILE A 372 6.56 0.64 5.33
N ALA A 373 6.96 -0.27 6.22
CA ALA A 373 7.89 0.07 7.29
C ALA A 373 8.92 -1.03 7.56
N SER A 374 10.20 -0.64 7.57
CA SER A 374 11.30 -1.46 8.06
C SER A 374 11.69 -1.09 9.49
N ALA A 375 12.00 -2.10 10.30
CA ALA A 375 12.38 -1.91 11.70
C ALA A 375 13.86 -1.61 11.90
N SER A 376 14.74 -2.08 11.00
CA SER A 376 16.21 -1.95 11.13
C SER A 376 16.95 -1.55 9.85
N GLY A 377 16.40 -1.88 8.66
CA GLY A 377 16.97 -1.55 7.35
C GLY A 377 16.30 -0.36 6.67
N GLY A 378 16.53 -0.22 5.37
CA GLY A 378 15.95 0.85 4.55
C GLY A 378 14.72 0.40 3.77
N VAL A 379 13.99 1.37 3.21
CA VAL A 379 12.91 1.13 2.25
C VAL A 379 13.31 1.70 0.89
N VAL A 380 13.34 0.86 -0.13
CA VAL A 380 13.66 1.24 -1.52
C VAL A 380 12.47 0.94 -2.42
N LEU A 381 11.95 1.97 -3.06
CA LEU A 381 10.84 1.89 -4.01
C LEU A 381 11.33 2.34 -5.40
N LYS A 382 11.34 1.43 -6.37
CA LYS A 382 11.84 1.67 -7.73
C LYS A 382 10.73 1.44 -8.76
N SER A 383 10.23 2.51 -9.36
CA SER A 383 9.14 2.48 -10.32
C SER A 383 9.61 2.85 -11.74
N GLY A 384 9.25 2.03 -12.73
CA GLY A 384 9.35 2.37 -14.15
C GLY A 384 8.28 3.36 -14.63
N GLY A 385 7.32 3.70 -13.77
CA GLY A 385 6.29 4.72 -13.99
C GLY A 385 6.19 5.68 -12.80
N ASP A 386 4.98 6.05 -12.42
CA ASP A 386 4.72 6.92 -11.26
C ASP A 386 4.82 6.16 -9.93
N ILE A 387 4.99 6.91 -8.84
CA ILE A 387 4.75 6.46 -7.46
C ILE A 387 3.72 7.40 -6.85
N ALA A 388 2.52 6.90 -6.57
CA ALA A 388 1.45 7.66 -5.95
C ALA A 388 1.12 7.10 -4.56
N SER A 389 1.32 7.92 -3.53
CA SER A 389 1.07 7.62 -2.11
C SER A 389 -0.01 8.54 -1.58
N THR A 390 -1.16 7.98 -1.20
CA THR A 390 -2.27 8.72 -0.58
C THR A 390 -2.52 8.19 0.82
N GLY A 391 -2.22 9.00 1.83
CA GLY A 391 -2.37 8.63 3.24
C GLY A 391 -1.54 7.42 3.67
N THR A 392 -0.39 7.20 3.04
CA THR A 392 0.49 6.06 3.36
C THR A 392 1.67 6.50 4.23
N LEU A 393 2.03 5.67 5.20
CA LEU A 393 3.30 5.77 5.93
C LEU A 393 4.36 4.93 5.22
N VAL A 394 5.45 5.57 4.79
CA VAL A 394 6.67 4.91 4.32
C VAL A 394 7.80 5.26 5.28
N GLN A 395 8.35 4.27 5.97
CA GLN A 395 9.37 4.50 7.00
C GLN A 395 10.53 3.52 6.87
N GLY A 396 11.76 4.02 6.92
CA GLY A 396 12.95 3.20 7.07
C GLY A 396 13.91 3.74 8.12
N GLN A 397 14.87 2.91 8.52
CA GLN A 397 15.86 3.28 9.54
C GLN A 397 17.12 3.87 8.95
N LYS A 398 17.78 3.16 8.02
CA LYS A 398 19.08 3.51 7.45
C LYS A 398 19.23 2.94 6.05
N ALA A 399 20.21 3.41 5.29
CA ALA A 399 20.52 2.84 3.98
C ALA A 399 20.84 1.34 4.07
N ILE A 400 20.44 0.60 3.04
CA ILE A 400 20.72 -0.83 2.90
C ILE A 400 22.19 -0.99 2.51
N ALA A 401 22.97 -1.69 3.33
CA ALA A 401 24.40 -1.83 3.12
C ALA A 401 24.72 -2.61 1.83
N GLY A 402 25.58 -2.03 0.98
CA GLY A 402 26.00 -2.65 -0.29
C GLY A 402 24.99 -2.54 -1.43
N ASP A 403 23.82 -1.93 -1.20
CA ASP A 403 22.81 -1.71 -2.25
C ASP A 403 22.98 -0.33 -2.90
N THR A 404 23.24 -0.31 -4.20
CA THR A 404 23.43 0.93 -4.96
C THR A 404 22.13 1.68 -5.22
N ASP A 405 20.97 1.01 -5.15
CA ASP A 405 19.66 1.63 -5.25
C ASP A 405 19.21 2.24 -3.91
N SER A 406 19.90 1.95 -2.80
CA SER A 406 19.60 2.50 -1.47
C SER A 406 20.52 3.66 -1.13
N ARG A 407 19.98 4.88 -1.14
CA ARG A 407 20.75 6.11 -0.82
C ARG A 407 20.52 6.63 0.60
N GLY A 408 19.56 6.07 1.30
CA GLY A 408 19.14 6.52 2.62
C GLY A 408 18.17 5.55 3.28
N ALA A 409 17.63 5.94 4.41
CA ALA A 409 16.59 5.21 5.12
C ALA A 409 15.35 4.98 4.26
N VAL A 410 14.96 5.99 3.47
CA VAL A 410 13.89 5.88 2.47
C VAL A 410 14.41 6.38 1.14
N THR A 411 14.32 5.54 0.10
CA THR A 411 14.70 5.90 -1.27
C THR A 411 13.54 5.62 -2.23
N LEU A 412 13.00 6.65 -2.87
CA LEU A 412 12.01 6.51 -3.95
C LEU A 412 12.64 6.96 -5.26
N THR A 413 12.60 6.09 -6.27
CA THR A 413 13.02 6.39 -7.63
C THR A 413 11.88 6.08 -8.60
N ALA A 414 11.39 7.08 -9.33
CA ALA A 414 10.34 6.95 -10.32
C ALA A 414 10.82 7.47 -11.68
N ALA A 415 10.60 6.73 -12.75
CA ALA A 415 10.78 7.28 -14.10
C ALA A 415 9.71 8.34 -14.41
N GLY A 416 8.53 8.22 -13.82
CA GLY A 416 7.46 9.22 -13.83
C GLY A 416 7.55 10.19 -12.64
N SER A 417 6.40 10.56 -12.09
CA SER A 417 6.26 11.48 -10.97
C SER A 417 6.16 10.76 -9.63
N ILE A 418 6.52 11.45 -8.54
CA ILE A 418 6.29 11.00 -7.17
C ILE A 418 5.24 11.91 -6.53
N VAL A 419 4.17 11.33 -6.02
CA VAL A 419 3.12 12.04 -5.28
C VAL A 419 3.02 11.46 -3.89
N ASN A 420 3.22 12.29 -2.87
CA ASN A 420 2.91 12.01 -1.48
C ASN A 420 1.81 12.98 -1.05
N GLN A 421 0.62 12.47 -0.75
CA GLN A 421 -0.52 13.32 -0.43
C GLN A 421 -1.39 12.77 0.69
N SER A 422 -2.17 13.66 1.28
CA SER A 422 -3.24 13.30 2.19
C SER A 422 -4.55 13.97 1.78
N LEU A 423 -5.64 13.22 1.88
CA LEU A 423 -7.00 13.71 1.71
C LEU A 423 -7.68 13.86 3.09
N PRO A 424 -8.77 14.61 3.20
CA PRO A 424 -9.48 14.79 4.48
C PRO A 424 -9.88 13.47 5.16
N SER A 425 -10.28 12.46 4.38
CA SER A 425 -10.72 11.16 4.89
C SER A 425 -9.60 10.13 5.08
N THR A 426 -8.36 10.44 4.70
CA THR A 426 -7.24 9.49 4.77
C THR A 426 -6.38 9.74 6.00
N GLN A 427 -5.55 8.75 6.34
CA GLN A 427 -4.41 8.96 7.21
C GLN A 427 -3.47 10.03 6.60
N LEU A 428 -2.60 10.60 7.42
CA LEU A 428 -1.55 11.49 6.99
C LEU A 428 -0.48 10.71 6.18
N GLY A 429 -0.19 11.18 4.96
CA GLY A 429 0.91 10.68 4.15
C GLY A 429 2.26 11.12 4.71
N ILE A 430 3.15 10.17 4.99
CA ILE A 430 4.45 10.42 5.62
C ILE A 430 5.52 9.59 4.93
N LEU A 431 6.58 10.23 4.45
CA LEU A 431 7.86 9.59 4.12
C LEU A 431 8.84 9.93 5.24
N PHE A 432 9.38 8.92 5.95
CA PHE A 432 10.20 9.16 7.14
C PHE A 432 11.49 8.32 7.18
N GLY A 433 12.63 9.01 7.22
CA GLY A 433 13.94 8.42 7.52
C GLY A 433 14.32 8.61 8.99
N VAL A 434 14.36 7.52 9.77
CA VAL A 434 14.55 7.59 11.23
C VAL A 434 16.00 7.84 11.65
N ALA A 435 16.96 7.17 11.02
CA ALA A 435 18.39 7.28 11.34
C ALA A 435 19.25 7.42 10.07
N GLY A 436 18.62 7.81 8.96
CA GLY A 436 19.26 7.98 7.66
C GLY A 436 18.40 8.85 6.75
N ASP A 437 18.93 9.13 5.56
CA ASP A 437 18.37 10.14 4.67
C ASP A 437 17.03 9.73 4.05
N VAL A 438 16.25 10.72 3.61
CA VAL A 438 15.16 10.53 2.65
C VAL A 438 15.61 11.05 1.29
N TRP A 439 15.62 10.16 0.29
CA TRP A 439 16.04 10.47 -1.08
C TRP A 439 14.90 10.22 -2.07
N LEU A 440 14.49 11.24 -2.81
CA LEU A 440 13.47 11.17 -3.85
C LEU A 440 14.06 11.55 -5.21
N SER A 441 13.87 10.71 -6.22
CA SER A 441 14.27 10.97 -7.61
C SER A 441 13.13 10.67 -8.58
N ALA A 442 12.63 11.68 -9.29
CA ALA A 442 11.56 11.55 -10.26
C ALA A 442 12.01 12.04 -11.64
N GLY A 443 11.71 11.29 -12.71
CA GLY A 443 11.84 11.81 -14.08
C GLY A 443 10.80 12.90 -14.39
N GLY A 444 9.63 12.80 -13.75
CA GLY A 444 8.58 13.83 -13.72
C GLY A 444 8.70 14.76 -12.51
N GLY A 445 7.56 15.18 -11.95
CA GLY A 445 7.50 16.07 -10.79
C GLY A 445 7.50 15.33 -9.44
N VAL A 446 7.76 16.06 -8.36
CA VAL A 446 7.59 15.59 -6.98
C VAL A 446 6.55 16.47 -6.29
N THR A 447 5.44 15.89 -5.85
CA THR A 447 4.38 16.60 -5.14
C THR A 447 4.24 16.09 -3.72
N ASN A 448 4.38 16.99 -2.75
CA ASN A 448 4.04 16.79 -1.35
C ASN A 448 2.82 17.67 -1.03
N ARG A 449 1.62 17.08 -0.93
CA ARG A 449 0.36 17.82 -0.77
C ARG A 449 -0.34 17.42 0.53
N ASN A 450 -0.46 18.36 1.47
CA ASN A 450 -1.00 18.07 2.82
C ASN A 450 -0.30 16.89 3.52
N ALA A 451 0.99 16.69 3.25
CA ALA A 451 1.73 15.48 3.62
C ALA A 451 3.13 15.82 4.11
N ARG A 452 3.87 14.83 4.62
CA ARG A 452 5.17 15.07 5.26
C ARG A 452 6.28 14.25 4.60
N ILE A 453 7.41 14.91 4.37
CA ILE A 453 8.70 14.32 4.02
C ILE A 453 9.66 14.69 5.14
N LEU A 454 10.05 13.72 5.96
CA LEU A 454 10.78 13.93 7.20
C LEU A 454 12.05 13.08 7.22
N SER A 455 13.14 13.64 7.69
CA SER A 455 14.39 12.92 7.93
C SER A 455 15.04 13.42 9.20
N ASN A 456 15.56 12.52 10.02
CA ASN A 456 16.45 12.93 11.11
C ASN A 456 17.87 13.25 10.59
N GLN A 457 18.15 12.96 9.33
CA GLN A 457 19.39 13.29 8.63
C GLN A 457 19.07 14.22 7.45
N ASN A 458 19.48 13.91 6.23
CA ASN A 458 19.23 14.77 5.07
C ASN A 458 17.89 14.45 4.39
N VAL A 459 17.32 15.45 3.73
CA VAL A 459 16.27 15.28 2.71
C VAL A 459 16.82 15.73 1.36
N SER A 460 16.75 14.87 0.35
CA SER A 460 17.20 15.18 -1.00
C SER A 460 16.10 14.87 -2.01
N ILE A 461 15.72 15.86 -2.81
CA ILE A 461 14.68 15.75 -3.84
C ILE A 461 15.26 16.19 -5.18
N ALA A 462 15.19 15.31 -6.17
CA ALA A 462 15.53 15.61 -7.55
C ALA A 462 14.36 15.26 -8.47
N ALA A 463 13.83 16.27 -9.18
CA ALA A 463 12.74 16.11 -10.13
C ALA A 463 13.17 16.61 -11.52
N GLY A 464 12.82 15.87 -12.57
CA GLY A 464 12.89 16.38 -13.95
C GLY A 464 11.82 17.42 -14.26
N GLY A 465 10.70 17.39 -13.52
CA GLY A 465 9.62 18.37 -13.52
C GLY A 465 9.60 19.25 -12.27
N ASP A 466 8.41 19.70 -11.88
CA ASP A 466 8.24 20.62 -10.75
C ASP A 466 8.31 19.92 -9.40
N VAL A 467 8.78 20.63 -8.37
CA VAL A 467 8.68 20.23 -6.96
C VAL A 467 7.65 21.11 -6.27
N LEU A 468 6.57 20.48 -5.79
CA LEU A 468 5.43 21.15 -5.18
C LEU A 468 5.31 20.73 -3.71
N ASN A 469 5.37 21.70 -2.79
CA ASN A 469 5.03 21.52 -1.37
C ASN A 469 3.82 22.39 -1.06
N VAL A 470 2.64 21.78 -0.98
CA VAL A 470 1.36 22.51 -1.06
C VAL A 470 0.41 22.11 0.06
N VAL A 471 -0.16 23.12 0.72
CA VAL A 471 -1.32 22.98 1.60
C VAL A 471 -2.57 23.41 0.86
N ASP A 472 -3.62 22.59 0.92
CA ASP A 472 -4.89 22.89 0.31
C ASP A 472 -5.65 23.96 1.07
N HIS A 473 -6.12 24.94 0.31
CA HIS A 473 -6.83 26.11 0.78
C HIS A 473 -8.12 26.25 -0.02
N THR A 474 -9.22 26.51 0.68
CA THR A 474 -10.47 26.92 0.04
C THR A 474 -10.46 28.44 -0.02
N PRO A 475 -10.45 29.06 -1.21
CA PRO A 475 -10.47 30.51 -1.34
C PRO A 475 -11.72 31.12 -0.67
N GLY A 476 -11.53 32.28 -0.03
CA GLY A 476 -12.65 33.08 0.45
C GLY A 476 -13.32 33.89 -0.67
N ALA A 477 -14.35 34.65 -0.33
CA ALA A 477 -15.04 35.51 -1.29
C ALA A 477 -14.07 36.54 -1.89
N ASP A 478 -14.04 36.63 -3.23
CA ASP A 478 -13.17 37.51 -4.03
C ASP A 478 -11.67 37.42 -3.66
N ASP A 479 -11.16 36.24 -3.30
CA ASP A 479 -9.75 35.96 -2.97
C ASP A 479 -9.13 36.91 -1.92
N GLY A 480 -9.92 37.27 -0.91
CA GLY A 480 -9.47 38.20 0.15
C GLY A 480 -9.55 39.68 -0.23
N ALA A 481 -10.33 40.04 -1.27
CA ALA A 481 -10.68 41.42 -1.54
C ALA A 481 -11.66 41.99 -0.51
N GLN A 482 -11.69 43.33 -0.39
CA GLN A 482 -12.69 44.01 0.43
C GLN A 482 -14.02 44.06 -0.30
N ILE A 483 -15.05 43.49 0.32
CA ILE A 483 -16.44 43.51 -0.17
C ILE A 483 -17.20 44.54 0.68
N PRO A 484 -17.39 45.78 0.20
CA PRO A 484 -18.15 46.79 0.91
C PRO A 484 -19.66 46.52 0.81
N TYR A 485 -20.39 46.83 1.86
CA TYR A 485 -21.85 46.81 1.87
C TYR A 485 -22.43 48.04 2.56
N SER A 486 -23.64 48.44 2.16
CA SER A 486 -24.42 49.44 2.89
C SER A 486 -25.91 49.16 2.74
N SER A 487 -26.63 49.19 3.85
CA SER A 487 -28.07 49.06 3.91
C SER A 487 -28.70 50.25 4.63
N ARG A 488 -29.96 50.54 4.28
CA ARG A 488 -30.77 51.59 4.91
C ARG A 488 -32.11 51.00 5.31
N GLY A 489 -32.48 51.13 6.57
CA GLY A 489 -33.78 50.72 7.10
C GLY A 489 -34.60 51.93 7.54
N SER A 490 -35.92 51.86 7.36
CA SER A 490 -36.85 52.84 7.92
C SER A 490 -37.09 52.54 9.40
N SER A 491 -37.04 53.55 10.25
CA SER A 491 -37.50 53.45 11.63
C SER A 491 -38.57 54.50 11.95
N PHE A 492 -39.16 54.41 13.14
CA PHE A 492 -40.22 55.28 13.64
C PHE A 492 -39.80 56.76 13.71
N LEU A 493 -40.67 57.67 13.28
CA LEU A 493 -40.50 59.14 13.33
C LEU A 493 -39.32 59.71 12.52
N PHE A 494 -39.38 59.65 11.19
CA PHE A 494 -38.46 60.29 10.21
C PHE A 494 -36.95 59.93 10.32
N LEU A 495 -36.53 59.10 11.27
CA LEU A 495 -35.13 58.69 11.46
C LEU A 495 -34.83 57.42 10.67
N THR A 496 -33.76 57.46 9.87
CA THR A 496 -33.29 56.31 9.07
C THR A 496 -32.10 55.65 9.74
N HIS A 497 -32.13 54.33 9.86
CA HIS A 497 -30.99 53.54 10.33
C HIS A 497 -30.09 53.21 9.13
N ARG A 498 -28.81 53.58 9.19
CA ARG A 498 -27.83 53.26 8.15
C ARG A 498 -26.77 52.33 8.70
N THR A 499 -26.59 51.19 8.06
CA THR A 499 -25.49 50.28 8.32
C THR A 499 -24.57 50.26 7.11
N SER A 500 -23.27 50.36 7.34
CA SER A 500 -22.25 50.30 6.31
C SER A 500 -21.03 49.60 6.85
N GLY A 501 -20.38 48.79 6.02
CA GLY A 501 -19.21 48.05 6.43
C GLY A 501 -18.48 47.44 5.26
N PHE A 502 -17.47 46.65 5.56
CA PHE A 502 -16.87 45.76 4.60
C PHE A 502 -16.52 44.43 5.27
N THR A 503 -16.45 43.40 4.45
CA THR A 503 -15.94 42.08 4.83
C THR A 503 -14.77 41.72 3.93
N VAL A 504 -13.79 41.02 4.49
CA VAL A 504 -12.71 40.36 3.78
C VAL A 504 -12.75 38.90 4.23
N ASP A 505 -12.70 37.99 3.26
CA ASP A 505 -12.66 36.56 3.51
C ASP A 505 -11.45 35.97 2.82
N TYR A 506 -10.45 35.55 3.59
CA TYR A 506 -9.28 34.84 3.07
C TYR A 506 -9.54 33.34 2.94
N GLY A 507 -10.72 32.83 3.32
CA GLY A 507 -11.01 31.41 3.28
C GLY A 507 -10.36 30.62 4.41
N GLU A 508 -10.27 29.30 4.23
CA GLU A 508 -9.88 28.35 5.29
C GLU A 508 -8.99 27.22 4.74
N ILE A 509 -8.15 26.64 5.61
CA ILE A 509 -7.41 25.41 5.29
C ILE A 509 -8.38 24.23 5.33
N VAL A 510 -8.30 23.36 4.31
CA VAL A 510 -9.21 22.21 4.17
C VAL A 510 -9.09 21.23 5.35
N ASP A 511 -7.87 20.97 5.81
CA ASP A 511 -7.59 20.13 6.99
C ASP A 511 -6.37 20.67 7.76
N PRO A 512 -6.58 21.44 8.85
CA PRO A 512 -5.50 22.03 9.63
C PRO A 512 -4.54 21.02 10.28
N ALA A 513 -4.95 19.75 10.42
CA ALA A 513 -4.08 18.69 10.96
C ALA A 513 -3.08 18.16 9.91
N LYS A 514 -3.31 18.44 8.63
CA LYS A 514 -2.56 17.90 7.50
C LYS A 514 -1.86 18.99 6.71
N LEU A 515 -0.87 19.61 7.35
CA LEU A 515 0.00 20.60 6.71
C LEU A 515 1.14 19.91 5.93
N ALA A 516 1.69 20.63 4.96
CA ALA A 516 2.75 20.14 4.09
C ALA A 516 4.14 20.51 4.63
N TYR A 517 4.92 19.48 4.97
CA TYR A 517 6.25 19.63 5.56
C TYR A 517 7.32 18.90 4.76
N ILE A 518 8.45 19.57 4.56
CA ILE A 518 9.72 18.98 4.12
C ILE A 518 10.75 19.35 5.18
N THR A 519 11.19 18.39 5.99
CA THR A 519 12.01 18.67 7.17
C THR A 519 13.19 17.73 7.30
N ALA A 520 14.37 18.32 7.55
CA ALA A 520 15.56 17.65 8.04
C ALA A 520 15.85 18.13 9.47
N GLU A 521 16.01 17.21 10.43
CA GLU A 521 16.33 17.56 11.81
C GLU A 521 17.81 17.99 11.92
N ALA A 522 18.74 17.04 11.80
CA ALA A 522 20.17 17.31 11.95
C ALA A 522 20.89 17.61 10.61
N GLY A 523 20.30 17.20 9.48
CA GLY A 523 20.93 17.27 8.16
C GLY A 523 20.40 18.41 7.29
N ASN A 524 20.81 18.40 6.02
CA ASN A 524 20.47 19.42 5.04
C ASN A 524 19.19 19.07 4.27
N VAL A 525 18.51 20.09 3.74
CA VAL A 525 17.46 19.92 2.71
C VAL A 525 18.01 20.37 1.35
N THR A 526 18.02 19.47 0.39
CA THR A 526 18.44 19.72 -1.00
C THR A 526 17.28 19.48 -1.95
N ILE A 527 16.91 20.48 -2.76
CA ILE A 527 15.82 20.37 -3.74
C ILE A 527 16.29 20.81 -5.12
N ARG A 528 16.00 20.00 -6.14
CA ARG A 528 16.25 20.28 -7.56
C ARG A 528 15.00 20.01 -8.38
N GLY A 529 14.60 20.95 -9.23
CA GLY A 529 13.42 20.81 -10.09
C GLY A 529 13.37 21.83 -11.23
N ALA A 530 12.39 21.66 -12.13
CA ALA A 530 12.08 22.65 -13.16
C ALA A 530 11.59 23.94 -12.51
N ASN A 531 10.55 23.88 -11.69
CA ASN A 531 10.16 24.93 -10.76
C ASN A 531 10.05 24.37 -9.34
N VAL A 532 10.19 25.23 -8.34
CA VAL A 532 9.98 24.86 -6.93
C VAL A 532 8.91 25.78 -6.35
N VAL A 533 7.81 25.19 -5.88
CA VAL A 533 6.65 25.91 -5.36
C VAL A 533 6.35 25.43 -3.94
N ASN A 534 6.42 26.34 -2.98
CA ASN A 534 6.05 26.12 -1.59
C ASN A 534 4.85 27.01 -1.23
N THR A 535 3.63 26.46 -1.25
CA THR A 535 2.40 27.22 -0.99
C THR A 535 1.75 26.75 0.30
N GLY A 536 1.79 27.57 1.35
CA GLY A 536 1.29 27.22 2.69
C GLY A 536 2.06 26.10 3.39
N GLY A 537 3.07 25.52 2.71
CA GLY A 537 3.96 24.51 3.26
C GLY A 537 5.15 25.13 4.00
N SER A 538 5.90 24.25 4.65
CA SER A 538 7.11 24.60 5.39
C SER A 538 8.27 23.69 4.96
N ILE A 539 9.40 24.32 4.63
CA ILE A 539 10.66 23.65 4.29
C ILE A 539 11.67 24.04 5.36
N VAL A 540 12.12 23.06 6.16
CA VAL A 540 12.89 23.34 7.38
C VAL A 540 14.10 22.43 7.46
N SER A 541 15.22 23.01 7.87
CA SER A 541 16.44 22.31 8.22
C SER A 541 16.90 22.82 9.59
N ASN A 542 16.63 22.06 10.68
CA ASN A 542 16.79 22.60 12.04
C ASN A 542 18.26 22.90 12.38
N ASP A 543 19.18 21.97 12.11
CA ASP A 543 20.62 22.17 12.36
C ASP A 543 21.46 22.29 11.08
N GLY A 544 20.85 22.05 9.91
CA GLY A 544 21.54 22.01 8.61
C GLY A 544 21.32 23.24 7.72
N ALA A 545 21.77 23.13 6.48
CA ALA A 545 21.61 24.13 5.42
C ALA A 545 20.45 23.75 4.49
N ILE A 546 19.90 24.76 3.80
CA ILE A 546 18.95 24.54 2.70
C ILE A 546 19.58 24.98 1.38
N ASP A 547 19.57 24.08 0.39
CA ASP A 547 20.00 24.37 -0.97
C ASP A 547 18.91 23.98 -1.98
N ILE A 548 18.29 24.97 -2.58
CA ILE A 548 17.21 24.80 -3.58
C ILE A 548 17.65 25.39 -4.91
N ALA A 549 17.59 24.61 -5.98
CA ALA A 549 17.82 25.09 -7.34
C ALA A 549 16.66 24.73 -8.26
N ALA A 550 16.03 25.76 -8.82
CA ALA A 550 15.01 25.68 -9.87
C ALA A 550 15.60 26.12 -11.22
N LEU A 551 15.30 25.38 -12.29
CA LEU A 551 15.67 25.80 -13.65
C LEU A 551 14.88 27.05 -14.09
N GLY A 552 13.62 27.14 -13.69
CA GLY A 552 12.69 28.23 -13.96
C GLY A 552 12.57 29.17 -12.76
N SER A 553 11.44 29.08 -12.05
CA SER A 553 11.12 29.95 -10.91
C SER A 553 11.07 29.19 -9.59
N LEU A 554 11.41 29.89 -8.51
CA LEU A 554 11.18 29.47 -7.13
C LEU A 554 10.14 30.40 -6.51
N THR A 555 9.04 29.83 -6.01
CA THR A 555 7.98 30.59 -5.34
C THR A 555 7.73 30.01 -3.95
N THR A 556 7.80 30.85 -2.93
CA THR A 556 7.30 30.55 -1.59
C THR A 556 6.17 31.52 -1.26
N GLN A 557 5.05 30.99 -0.77
CA GLN A 557 3.84 31.76 -0.53
C GLN A 557 3.17 31.30 0.75
N ALA A 558 2.85 32.24 1.63
CA ALA A 558 1.99 31.96 2.78
C ALA A 558 0.53 31.89 2.34
N VAL A 559 -0.23 31.01 2.99
CA VAL A 559 -1.69 30.93 2.83
C VAL A 559 -2.34 31.76 3.93
N PHE A 560 -3.06 32.80 3.54
CA PHE A 560 -3.85 33.60 4.48
C PHE A 560 -5.20 32.93 4.69
N THR A 561 -5.68 32.90 5.93
CA THR A 561 -6.99 32.35 6.29
C THR A 561 -7.71 33.27 7.25
N GLY A 562 -9.01 33.05 7.42
CA GLY A 562 -9.86 33.79 8.35
C GLY A 562 -10.56 34.97 7.71
N ARG A 563 -11.31 35.71 8.54
CA ARG A 563 -12.17 36.81 8.09
C ARG A 563 -11.87 38.09 8.84
N ALA A 564 -11.96 39.20 8.14
CA ALA A 564 -11.94 40.52 8.73
C ALA A 564 -13.24 41.26 8.38
N GLN A 565 -13.87 41.86 9.38
CA GLN A 565 -15.08 42.66 9.18
C GLN A 565 -15.02 43.95 9.99
N LEU A 566 -15.54 45.01 9.39
CA LEU A 566 -15.81 46.27 10.06
C LEU A 566 -17.23 46.68 9.70
N GLU A 567 -18.06 46.86 10.72
CA GLU A 567 -19.43 47.36 10.59
C GLU A 567 -19.56 48.67 11.35
N ARG A 568 -20.21 49.66 10.73
CA ARG A 568 -20.67 50.88 11.39
C ARG A 568 -22.17 51.04 11.19
N SER A 569 -22.89 51.12 12.29
CA SER A 569 -24.32 51.36 12.34
C SER A 569 -24.63 52.72 12.95
N CYS A 570 -25.41 53.55 12.26
CA CYS A 570 -25.75 54.90 12.69
C CYS A 570 -27.27 55.08 12.73
N PHE A 571 -27.77 55.52 13.89
CA PHE A 571 -29.17 55.89 14.10
C PHE A 571 -29.29 57.33 14.61
N VAL A 572 -29.03 57.56 15.90
CA VAL A 572 -28.80 58.88 16.52
C VAL A 572 -27.33 59.00 16.93
N PHE A 573 -26.79 57.92 17.49
CA PHE A 573 -25.36 57.70 17.71
C PHE A 573 -24.85 56.64 16.73
N CYS A 574 -23.54 56.62 16.50
CA CYS A 574 -22.91 55.62 15.64
C CYS A 574 -22.16 54.60 16.50
N HIS A 575 -22.37 53.33 16.19
CA HIS A 575 -21.68 52.21 16.79
C HIS A 575 -20.85 51.52 15.72
N SER A 576 -19.54 51.37 15.97
CA SER A 576 -18.67 50.54 15.15
C SER A 576 -18.29 49.27 15.88
N ARG A 577 -18.21 48.17 15.13
CA ARG A 577 -17.70 46.87 15.59
C ARG A 577 -16.71 46.35 14.55
N ALA A 578 -15.56 45.86 15.01
CA ALA A 578 -14.58 45.21 14.15
C ALA A 578 -14.23 43.82 14.70
N SER A 579 -13.96 42.86 13.84
CA SER A 579 -13.31 41.60 14.22
C SER A 579 -12.38 41.15 13.11
N SER A 580 -11.25 40.56 13.48
CA SER A 580 -10.35 39.91 12.54
C SER A 580 -9.87 38.59 13.13
N THR A 581 -9.95 37.53 12.34
CA THR A 581 -9.31 36.24 12.59
C THR A 581 -8.22 35.94 11.56
N VAL A 582 -7.78 36.96 10.80
CA VAL A 582 -6.84 36.81 9.71
C VAL A 582 -5.47 36.38 10.22
N GLN A 583 -4.96 35.29 9.67
CA GLN A 583 -3.63 34.75 10.00
C GLN A 583 -2.94 34.23 8.73
N ALA A 584 -1.62 34.31 8.69
CA ALA A 584 -0.78 33.72 7.66
C ALA A 584 -0.28 32.34 8.13
N LEU A 585 -0.43 31.32 7.30
CA LEU A 585 -0.02 29.95 7.59
C LEU A 585 0.98 29.48 6.53
N GLY A 586 2.10 28.94 6.99
CA GLY A 586 3.18 28.41 6.15
C GLY A 586 3.80 29.44 5.21
N GLY A 587 4.30 28.97 4.06
CA GLY A 587 5.15 29.79 3.18
C GLY A 587 6.54 30.02 3.76
N VAL A 588 7.02 29.07 4.56
CA VAL A 588 8.26 29.19 5.33
C VAL A 588 9.37 28.36 4.68
N ILE A 589 10.55 28.96 4.56
CA ILE A 589 11.82 28.28 4.30
C ILE A 589 12.79 28.69 5.40
N GLU A 590 13.22 27.75 6.24
CA GLU A 590 13.99 28.03 7.46
C GLU A 590 15.19 27.10 7.61
N ALA A 591 16.38 27.64 7.85
CA ALA A 591 17.59 26.85 8.06
C ALA A 591 18.36 27.31 9.30
N GLY A 592 18.85 26.33 10.07
CA GLY A 592 19.76 26.53 11.20
C GLY A 592 21.16 27.03 10.80
N THR A 593 21.48 26.97 9.50
CA THR A 593 22.75 27.49 8.96
C THR A 593 22.51 28.43 7.78
N ASP A 594 23.08 28.12 6.62
CA ASP A 594 22.97 28.91 5.40
C ASP A 594 21.75 28.48 4.56
N ILE A 595 21.19 29.42 3.82
CA ILE A 595 20.23 29.14 2.75
C ILE A 595 20.82 29.60 1.41
N THR A 596 20.81 28.70 0.42
CA THR A 596 21.08 29.03 -0.98
C THR A 596 19.85 28.73 -1.83
N LEU A 597 19.28 29.77 -2.43
CA LEU A 597 18.18 29.66 -3.38
C LEU A 597 18.66 30.07 -4.77
N LYS A 598 18.44 29.22 -5.77
CA LYS A 598 18.79 29.49 -7.16
C LYS A 598 17.58 29.32 -8.07
N ALA A 599 17.36 30.28 -8.98
CA ALA A 599 16.32 30.20 -10.00
C ALA A 599 16.80 30.81 -11.32
N GLY A 600 16.53 30.15 -12.45
CA GLY A 600 16.91 30.66 -13.77
C GLY A 600 16.12 31.90 -14.21
N LYS A 601 14.94 32.15 -13.63
CA LYS A 601 14.09 33.31 -13.94
C LYS A 601 13.89 34.25 -12.76
N GLN A 602 13.28 33.75 -11.69
CA GLN A 602 12.85 34.59 -10.58
C GLN A 602 12.71 33.79 -9.28
N ILE A 603 13.12 34.40 -8.17
CA ILE A 603 12.77 33.97 -6.81
C ILE A 603 11.65 34.89 -6.31
N THR A 604 10.57 34.33 -5.80
CA THR A 604 9.43 35.10 -5.27
C THR A 604 9.05 34.62 -3.88
N ASN A 605 8.93 35.55 -2.94
CA ASN A 605 8.35 35.30 -1.63
C ASN A 605 7.09 36.18 -1.46
N ILE A 606 5.92 35.56 -1.36
CA ILE A 606 4.61 36.22 -1.25
C ILE A 606 4.02 35.97 0.14
N GLY A 607 4.10 36.96 1.02
CA GLY A 607 3.55 36.88 2.37
C GLY A 607 4.21 35.82 3.27
N GLY A 608 5.21 35.10 2.78
CA GLY A 608 5.96 34.07 3.50
C GLY A 608 7.25 34.59 4.13
N MET A 609 8.07 33.67 4.59
CA MET A 609 9.33 33.95 5.29
C MET A 609 10.43 33.03 4.77
N VAL A 610 11.57 33.61 4.42
CA VAL A 610 12.82 32.89 4.16
C VAL A 610 13.82 33.34 5.23
N TYR A 611 14.22 32.43 6.11
CA TYR A 611 15.01 32.73 7.30
C TYR A 611 16.24 31.83 7.38
N ALA A 612 17.43 32.43 7.39
CA ALA A 612 18.68 31.74 7.63
C ALA A 612 19.32 32.25 8.94
N ILE A 613 19.82 31.38 9.80
CA ILE A 613 20.62 31.83 10.95
C ILE A 613 21.93 32.48 10.47
N HIS A 614 22.57 31.88 9.46
CA HIS A 614 23.81 32.39 8.87
C HIS A 614 23.51 33.11 7.55
N ASN A 615 24.17 32.78 6.44
CA ASN A 615 24.08 33.54 5.20
C ASN A 615 22.88 33.13 4.36
N LEU A 616 22.27 34.12 3.71
CA LEU A 616 21.21 33.92 2.73
C LEU A 616 21.70 34.33 1.34
N ARG A 617 21.87 33.37 0.43
CA ARG A 617 22.27 33.59 -0.95
C ARG A 617 21.09 33.39 -1.90
N LEU A 618 20.79 34.43 -2.69
CA LEU A 618 19.66 34.48 -3.63
C LEU A 618 20.21 34.66 -5.04
N ASP A 619 20.27 33.56 -5.80
CA ASP A 619 20.85 33.51 -7.15
C ASP A 619 19.76 33.45 -8.23
N ALA A 620 19.30 34.62 -8.68
CA ALA A 620 18.32 34.75 -9.77
C ALA A 620 18.41 36.14 -10.43
N PRO A 621 17.99 36.27 -11.70
CA PRO A 621 17.89 37.58 -12.37
C PRO A 621 17.07 38.60 -11.57
N VAL A 622 15.96 38.16 -10.99
CA VAL A 622 15.06 38.98 -10.16
C VAL A 622 14.69 38.21 -8.90
N THR A 623 14.72 38.90 -7.75
CA THR A 623 14.16 38.39 -6.49
C THR A 623 13.08 39.34 -5.96
N LEU A 624 11.85 38.86 -5.82
CA LEU A 624 10.69 39.65 -5.39
C LEU A 624 10.30 39.32 -3.95
N ALA A 625 10.34 40.34 -3.09
CA ALA A 625 9.85 40.35 -1.72
C ALA A 625 8.47 41.05 -1.68
N GLN A 626 7.39 40.27 -1.69
CA GLN A 626 6.02 40.76 -1.76
C GLN A 626 5.25 40.46 -0.48
N ALA A 627 4.74 41.49 0.18
CA ALA A 627 3.88 41.33 1.33
C ALA A 627 2.41 41.19 0.92
N VAL A 628 1.63 40.50 1.75
CA VAL A 628 0.18 40.37 1.61
C VAL A 628 -0.50 41.20 2.70
N LEU A 629 -1.62 41.83 2.37
CA LEU A 629 -2.33 42.67 3.32
C LEU A 629 -2.97 41.81 4.43
N GLY A 630 -2.56 41.99 5.67
CA GLY A 630 -3.22 41.43 6.86
C GLY A 630 -4.12 42.47 7.54
N TYR A 631 -5.04 42.03 8.41
CA TYR A 631 -5.95 42.90 9.15
C TYR A 631 -5.89 42.62 10.65
N SER A 632 -5.71 43.67 11.47
CA SER A 632 -5.80 43.60 12.93
C SER A 632 -6.86 44.56 13.45
N THR A 633 -7.50 44.24 14.58
CA THR A 633 -8.60 45.04 15.13
C THR A 633 -8.28 45.60 16.50
N ILE A 634 -8.78 46.81 16.77
CA ILE A 634 -8.80 47.42 18.09
C ILE A 634 -10.25 47.77 18.41
N ASN A 635 -10.83 47.06 19.37
CA ASN A 635 -12.17 47.34 19.90
C ASN A 635 -12.04 48.08 21.24
N ARG A 636 -12.65 49.27 21.35
CA ARG A 636 -12.78 49.97 22.64
C ARG A 636 -14.24 49.99 23.06
N THR A 637 -14.61 49.00 23.86
CA THR A 637 -15.99 48.78 24.33
C THR A 637 -16.28 49.39 25.71
N SER A 638 -15.28 49.90 26.43
CA SER A 638 -15.39 50.27 27.86
C SER A 638 -14.63 51.56 28.25
N ASP A 639 -14.63 52.59 27.39
CA ASP A 639 -14.05 53.92 27.68
C ASP A 639 -15.15 54.96 28.01
N LEU A 640 -14.79 56.13 28.58
CA LEU A 640 -15.71 57.22 28.95
C LEU A 640 -16.57 57.69 27.76
N LYS A 641 -16.08 57.51 26.53
CA LYS A 641 -16.79 57.81 25.27
C LYS A 641 -17.87 56.76 24.92
N ALA A 642 -17.67 55.50 25.32
CA ALA A 642 -18.65 54.43 25.18
C ALA A 642 -19.84 54.61 26.15
N TRP A 643 -19.61 55.27 27.30
CA TRP A 643 -20.64 55.67 28.26
C TRP A 643 -21.66 56.66 27.69
N PHE A 644 -21.24 57.54 26.77
CA PHE A 644 -22.12 58.49 26.04
C PHE A 644 -22.76 57.89 24.77
N GLY A 645 -22.80 56.56 24.63
CA GLY A 645 -23.50 55.89 23.53
C GLY A 645 -22.71 55.77 22.21
N ASN A 646 -21.40 56.06 22.17
CA ASN A 646 -20.57 55.91 20.98
C ASN A 646 -19.48 54.84 21.20
N SER A 647 -19.72 53.60 20.75
CA SER A 647 -18.68 52.56 20.70
C SER A 647 -17.89 52.68 19.39
N TRP A 648 -16.56 52.75 19.48
CA TRP A 648 -15.71 52.83 18.30
C TRP A 648 -14.79 51.62 18.20
N ALA A 649 -14.65 51.14 16.98
CA ALA A 649 -13.78 50.04 16.59
C ALA A 649 -12.96 50.50 15.37
N ALA A 650 -11.68 50.16 15.37
CA ALA A 650 -10.78 50.41 14.25
C ALA A 650 -10.21 49.09 13.75
N ILE A 651 -10.04 48.98 12.44
CA ILE A 651 -9.31 47.89 11.80
C ILE A 651 -8.11 48.51 11.07
N TYR A 652 -6.93 47.90 11.22
CA TYR A 652 -5.69 48.33 10.58
C TYR A 652 -5.30 47.30 9.54
N ALA A 653 -5.06 47.77 8.33
CA ALA A 653 -4.50 46.95 7.26
C ALA A 653 -2.98 47.11 7.28
N THR A 654 -2.26 46.01 7.43
CA THR A 654 -0.79 46.00 7.56
C THR A 654 -0.20 44.99 6.58
N ASP A 655 0.78 45.40 5.79
CA ASP A 655 1.51 44.47 4.92
C ASP A 655 2.25 43.43 5.80
N THR A 656 2.03 42.15 5.52
CA THR A 656 2.49 41.01 6.31
C THR A 656 3.29 40.05 5.42
N GLY A 657 4.47 39.64 5.91
CA GLY A 657 5.34 38.66 5.25
C GLY A 657 6.07 39.20 4.01
N GLY A 658 6.54 38.28 3.15
CA GLY A 658 7.41 38.63 2.03
C GLY A 658 8.83 38.99 2.48
N ILE A 659 9.31 38.32 3.52
CA ILE A 659 10.57 38.65 4.21
C ILE A 659 11.66 37.67 3.83
N PHE A 660 12.82 38.20 3.47
CA PHE A 660 14.09 37.48 3.39
C PHE A 660 14.97 37.98 4.53
N ASP A 661 15.31 37.11 5.47
CA ASP A 661 16.00 37.47 6.70
C ASP A 661 17.19 36.55 6.97
N SER A 662 18.23 37.15 7.53
CA SER A 662 19.44 36.49 7.98
C SER A 662 19.77 37.01 9.37
N GLU A 663 19.80 36.12 10.37
CA GLU A 663 19.91 36.51 11.77
C GLU A 663 21.30 37.04 12.14
N LEU A 664 22.35 36.31 11.75
CA LEU A 664 23.74 36.61 12.09
C LEU A 664 24.61 36.90 10.86
N GLY A 665 24.09 36.64 9.66
CA GLY A 665 24.84 36.69 8.41
C GLY A 665 24.50 37.88 7.51
N GLN A 666 24.73 37.70 6.22
CA GLN A 666 24.41 38.65 5.15
C GLN A 666 23.34 38.09 4.20
N VAL A 667 22.59 38.98 3.56
CA VAL A 667 21.76 38.64 2.40
C VAL A 667 22.49 39.07 1.13
N ALA A 668 22.77 38.12 0.24
CA ALA A 668 23.47 38.35 -1.02
C ALA A 668 22.61 37.98 -2.23
N LEU A 669 22.26 38.97 -3.05
CA LEU A 669 21.52 38.82 -4.29
C LEU A 669 22.45 38.96 -5.50
N THR A 670 22.42 37.99 -6.43
CA THR A 670 23.21 38.04 -7.67
C THR A 670 22.56 38.89 -8.76
N GLY A 671 21.24 39.11 -8.70
CA GLY A 671 20.47 39.95 -9.62
C GLY A 671 19.83 41.16 -8.94
N GLU A 672 18.70 41.61 -9.47
CA GLU A 672 17.92 42.73 -8.96
C GLU A 672 16.99 42.28 -7.81
N GLY A 673 17.01 43.00 -6.69
CA GLY A 673 16.03 42.83 -5.60
C GLY A 673 14.84 43.76 -5.78
N ARG A 674 13.62 43.26 -5.69
CA ARG A 674 12.37 44.05 -5.75
C ARG A 674 11.61 43.95 -4.44
N ILE A 675 11.21 45.10 -3.90
CA ILE A 675 10.42 45.21 -2.68
C ILE A 675 9.01 45.72 -3.02
N ASP A 676 8.00 44.91 -2.74
CA ASP A 676 6.58 45.25 -2.79
C ASP A 676 5.93 45.01 -1.41
N GLY A 677 6.18 45.91 -0.47
CA GLY A 677 5.71 45.82 0.92
C GLY A 677 6.46 44.79 1.79
N GLY A 678 7.31 43.93 1.20
CA GLY A 678 8.19 42.99 1.91
C GLY A 678 9.50 43.61 2.37
N ALA A 679 10.51 42.77 2.66
CA ALA A 679 11.82 43.24 3.12
C ALA A 679 12.98 42.25 2.86
N PHE A 680 14.20 42.80 2.80
CA PHE A 680 15.47 42.07 2.89
C PHE A 680 16.22 42.58 4.12
N ASN A 681 16.55 41.69 5.05
CA ASN A 681 17.11 42.04 6.35
C ASN A 681 18.36 41.19 6.66
N ALA A 682 19.43 41.83 7.11
CA ALA A 682 20.64 41.18 7.58
C ALA A 682 21.50 42.14 8.41
N PRO A 683 21.94 41.79 9.63
CA PRO A 683 22.93 42.57 10.37
C PRO A 683 24.30 42.65 9.67
N GLY A 684 24.70 41.59 8.96
CA GLY A 684 25.91 41.56 8.13
C GLY A 684 25.80 42.34 6.82
N GLY A 685 24.64 42.93 6.54
CA GLY A 685 24.36 43.75 5.36
C GLY A 685 23.60 43.01 4.26
N VAL A 686 22.95 43.80 3.41
CA VAL A 686 22.24 43.33 2.21
C VAL A 686 23.00 43.83 0.99
N THR A 687 23.45 42.90 0.14
CA THR A 687 24.14 43.21 -1.12
C THR A 687 23.32 42.72 -2.30
N ALA A 688 23.18 43.54 -3.33
CA ALA A 688 22.48 43.19 -4.57
C ALA A 688 23.27 43.67 -5.78
N ALA A 689 23.77 42.74 -6.59
CA ALA A 689 24.59 43.11 -7.76
C ALA A 689 23.77 43.85 -8.84
N GLY A 690 22.48 43.54 -8.97
CA GLY A 690 21.54 44.27 -9.84
C GLY A 690 20.85 45.46 -9.17
N GLY A 691 21.21 45.81 -7.93
CA GLY A 691 20.56 46.86 -7.15
C GLY A 691 19.23 46.42 -6.49
N ILE A 692 18.65 47.33 -5.69
CA ILE A 692 17.35 47.13 -5.02
C ILE A 692 16.37 48.19 -5.50
N VAL A 693 15.21 47.75 -5.99
CA VAL A 693 14.09 48.58 -6.44
C VAL A 693 12.91 48.43 -5.48
N THR A 694 12.45 49.53 -4.89
CA THR A 694 11.24 49.54 -4.07
C THR A 694 10.04 49.94 -4.92
N LEU A 695 9.17 48.98 -5.26
CA LEU A 695 7.92 49.21 -5.99
C LEU A 695 6.87 49.86 -5.08
N ARG A 696 6.79 49.39 -3.83
CA ARG A 696 5.91 49.91 -2.78
C ARG A 696 6.56 49.70 -1.42
N ALA A 697 6.59 50.74 -0.59
CA ALA A 697 7.08 50.63 0.78
C ALA A 697 6.05 49.90 1.67
N PRO A 698 6.48 49.19 2.73
CA PRO A 698 5.58 48.54 3.68
C PRO A 698 4.58 49.56 4.27
N ARG A 699 3.28 49.24 4.21
CA ARG A 699 2.21 50.12 4.71
C ARG A 699 1.57 49.62 6.00
N ARG A 700 1.10 50.56 6.81
CA ARG A 700 0.23 50.32 7.97
C ARG A 700 -0.82 51.42 8.03
N ASP A 701 -1.98 51.15 7.45
CA ASP A 701 -3.03 52.15 7.26
C ASP A 701 -4.26 51.85 8.13
N PRO A 702 -4.85 52.85 8.81
CA PRO A 702 -6.17 52.70 9.41
C PRO A 702 -7.22 52.56 8.30
N VAL A 703 -8.08 51.53 8.38
CA VAL A 703 -9.14 51.33 7.39
C VAL A 703 -10.39 52.10 7.82
N THR A 704 -10.89 52.98 6.95
CA THR A 704 -12.06 53.82 7.22
C THR A 704 -13.23 53.50 6.29
N ILE A 705 -14.45 53.46 6.82
CA ILE A 705 -15.67 53.34 6.01
C ILE A 705 -16.04 54.72 5.45
N GLY A 706 -15.68 54.98 4.20
CA GLY A 706 -16.00 56.20 3.45
C GLY A 706 -15.10 57.40 3.79
N ALA A 707 -14.85 58.24 2.78
CA ALA A 707 -14.04 59.46 2.86
C ALA A 707 -14.78 60.59 3.60
N GLY A 708 -14.93 60.47 4.93
CA GLY A 708 -15.70 61.46 5.69
C GLY A 708 -15.54 61.33 7.19
N ASN A 709 -14.34 61.59 7.72
CA ASN A 709 -14.20 62.04 9.10
C ASN A 709 -14.58 63.53 9.16
N HIS A 710 -15.87 63.83 9.18
CA HIS A 710 -16.32 65.14 9.66
C HIS A 710 -16.54 64.98 11.16
N LEU A 711 -15.64 65.56 11.96
CA LEU A 711 -15.90 65.86 13.37
C LEU A 711 -17.10 66.80 13.41
N GLY A 712 -18.30 66.24 13.51
CA GLY A 712 -19.51 66.98 13.84
C GLY A 712 -19.46 67.41 15.30
N LEU A 713 -18.70 68.46 15.59
CA LEU A 713 -18.91 69.30 16.75
C LEU A 713 -20.24 70.02 16.52
N VAL A 714 -21.32 69.46 17.07
CA VAL A 714 -22.61 70.14 17.14
C VAL A 714 -22.51 71.16 18.28
N SER A 715 -22.38 72.43 17.94
CA SER A 715 -22.56 73.55 18.85
C SER A 715 -24.01 73.60 19.30
N TRP A 716 -24.25 73.22 20.55
CA TRP A 716 -25.47 73.56 21.29
C TRP A 716 -25.09 74.63 22.32
N PHE A 717 -25.91 75.67 22.45
CA PHE A 717 -25.74 76.98 23.13
C PHE A 717 -25.08 78.03 22.20
N GLY A 718 -25.69 79.14 21.80
CA GLY A 718 -26.83 79.86 22.35
C GLY A 718 -26.40 81.26 22.81
N LEU A 719 -26.03 82.14 21.87
CA LEU A 719 -26.21 83.59 21.82
C LEU A 719 -25.60 84.16 20.53
#